data_AF-A0A1I3PEC7-F1
#
_entry.id   AF-A0A1I3PEC7-F1
#
_cell.length_a   1.000
_cell.length_b   1.000
_cell.length_c   1.000
_cell.angle_alpha   90.00
_cell.angle_beta   90.00
_cell.angle_gamma   90.00
#
_symmetry.space_group_name_H-M   'P 1'
#
loop_
_entity.id
_entity.type
_entity.pdbx_description
1 polymer ?
#
loop_
_entity_poly.entity_id
_entity_poly.type
_entity_poly.pdbx_seq_one_letter_code
_entity_poly.pdbx_strand_id
1 'polypeptide(L)'
;MRAFPRVLFDEAHSESWTIRRDVAETMNPGHPDDNSYVRAAGILRRLGHTVAAHTEGPITPALLGPNDVFVIAHPSAGRWERTTGLGSPVFPVEELDAVEAYVADGGGLVVLAECEQEKYGSNLEELLARFGVGVEHTTVQDPRSAHNGVAAWVLGSPGDTGGQDLLAGARRACFYRAGVLVAPEDATVLFRTSPTADPAGRPLAVAVRHGKGRVVVLADSDLFGDDSIGDYDHAALWGNLVTWAARVPAPAAAKESEARAAFRGLKDAVEALKPLQAKDGSIEGDRDRAVALISEIVDHVDGLTPRFPHDEAYLAAVVADFRKWVEQGLGVPDFLDSLNAFHPDTQRVDGLEHLVVFPMYTQNGTTFRYIEAVWIRTVWPEWLAELENTRYDNPMFVPIAFEDFTSGYDTNSAVLFPETVAVRETPSRFSWGGIFCDREAARFRAVSEAAAATLKLALPPDAARLIESQELAQDTFVLWDLIHDRTHSHGDLPFDPFMIKQRMPYWLYSLEELRCDLTAFGEAVKLEREGVPHARYVQFAILFDRLFRFPITGDRVRNYDGLGGQLLFAYLHRNDIVRWTDNRLSVDWSRLADGVADLRAEVEKLYRDGIDRSKLAHWLAAHQLVAAYVEPHPASVWNRGVDALPVEGFPKAVVDAVLPDEFPLSMFYEALRRKLGDVVASTKGIRA
;
A
#
# COMPACT_ATOMS: atom_id res chain seq x y z
N MET A 1 -8.22 2.19 13.21
CA MET A 1 -6.92 1.81 13.83
C MET A 1 -6.00 2.99 13.50
N ARG A 2 -4.68 2.88 13.36
CA ARG A 2 -3.83 4.00 12.92
C ARG A 2 -2.84 3.46 11.88
N ALA A 3 -2.90 3.97 10.66
CA ALA A 3 -2.05 3.52 9.56
C ALA A 3 -0.55 3.78 9.81
N PHE A 4 -0.21 4.90 10.46
CA PHE A 4 1.16 5.34 10.68
C PHE A 4 1.68 5.15 12.12
N PRO A 5 2.99 4.85 12.28
CA PRO A 5 3.67 4.74 13.56
C PRO A 5 3.55 5.96 14.48
N ARG A 6 3.56 5.67 15.78
CA ARG A 6 3.79 6.63 16.87
C ARG A 6 5.17 6.42 17.46
N VAL A 7 5.97 7.49 17.46
CA VAL A 7 7.35 7.50 17.92
C VAL A 7 7.45 8.40 19.14
N LEU A 8 7.95 7.84 20.23
CA LEU A 8 8.21 8.56 21.48
C LEU A 8 9.71 8.67 21.68
N PHE A 9 10.23 9.88 21.73
CA PHE A 9 11.63 10.15 22.11
C PHE A 9 11.69 10.34 23.62
N ASP A 10 12.62 9.66 24.27
CA ASP A 10 12.96 9.96 25.64
C ASP A 10 13.74 11.27 25.72
N GLU A 11 13.32 12.13 26.64
CA GLU A 11 14.00 13.38 27.00
C GLU A 11 13.97 13.61 28.53
N ALA A 12 13.52 12.59 29.29
CA ALA A 12 13.34 12.63 30.73
C ALA A 12 14.53 12.05 31.52
N HIS A 13 15.53 11.47 30.84
CA HIS A 13 16.67 10.76 31.42
C HIS A 13 18.01 11.40 31.02
N SER A 14 18.03 12.73 30.99
CA SER A 14 19.21 13.56 30.73
C SER A 14 19.84 13.28 29.36
N GLU A 15 19.01 13.20 28.34
CA GLU A 15 19.40 13.00 26.95
C GLU A 15 20.22 14.17 26.44
N SER A 16 21.22 13.83 25.64
CA SER A 16 22.10 14.80 24.98
C SER A 16 21.48 15.37 23.70
N TRP A 17 20.34 14.82 23.27
CA TRP A 17 19.61 15.23 22.09
C TRP A 17 18.14 15.49 22.41
N THR A 18 17.56 16.50 21.78
CA THR A 18 16.14 16.84 21.95
C THR A 18 15.47 17.12 20.60
N ILE A 19 14.20 16.76 20.47
CA ILE A 19 13.37 17.14 19.32
C ILE A 19 12.68 18.51 19.51
N ARG A 20 13.03 19.24 20.59
CA ARG A 20 12.48 20.55 20.95
C ARG A 20 13.55 21.64 20.77
N ARG A 21 13.32 22.54 19.80
CA ARG A 21 14.33 23.53 19.38
C ARG A 21 14.75 24.49 20.50
N ASP A 22 13.79 24.98 21.26
CA ASP A 22 14.01 25.88 22.39
C ASP A 22 14.87 25.23 23.50
N VAL A 23 14.72 23.92 23.69
CA VAL A 23 15.54 23.16 24.63
C VAL A 23 16.95 22.99 24.08
N ALA A 24 17.12 22.67 22.80
CA ALA A 24 18.44 22.59 22.17
C ALA A 24 19.21 23.93 22.24
N GLU A 25 18.52 25.06 22.04
CA GLU A 25 19.07 26.41 22.20
C GLU A 25 19.48 26.72 23.64
N THR A 26 18.82 26.11 24.62
CA THR A 26 19.20 26.22 26.03
C THR A 26 20.37 25.32 26.38
N MET A 27 20.37 24.08 25.88
CA MET A 27 21.46 23.11 26.04
C MET A 27 22.76 23.65 25.46
N ASN A 28 22.70 24.18 24.24
CA ASN A 28 23.85 24.67 23.50
C ASN A 28 23.59 25.99 22.77
N PRO A 29 23.66 27.14 23.47
CA PRO A 29 23.36 28.45 22.87
C PRO A 29 24.29 28.84 21.70
N GLY A 30 25.51 28.30 21.66
CA GLY A 30 26.49 28.60 20.60
C GLY A 30 26.28 27.77 19.35
N HIS A 31 25.87 26.51 19.51
CA HIS A 31 25.71 25.52 18.44
C HIS A 31 24.53 24.59 18.76
N PRO A 32 23.27 25.09 18.70
CA PRO A 32 22.10 24.30 19.09
C PRO A 32 21.88 23.06 18.21
N ASP A 33 22.39 23.08 16.98
CA ASP A 33 22.24 21.98 16.03
C ASP A 33 22.96 20.71 16.52
N ASP A 34 24.06 20.86 17.30
CA ASP A 34 24.84 19.78 17.93
C ASP A 34 24.10 19.06 19.09
N ASN A 35 22.87 19.48 19.42
CA ASN A 35 22.03 18.86 20.44
C ASN A 35 20.56 18.75 19.97
N SER A 36 20.30 18.96 18.67
CA SER A 36 18.95 19.05 18.11
C SER A 36 18.68 17.91 17.13
N TYR A 37 17.55 17.23 17.33
CA TYR A 37 16.95 16.22 16.44
C TYR A 37 15.64 16.71 15.81
N VAL A 38 15.42 18.03 15.75
CA VAL A 38 14.18 18.62 15.22
C VAL A 38 13.95 18.21 13.76
N ARG A 39 15.02 18.19 12.94
CA ARG A 39 14.95 17.75 11.53
C ARG A 39 14.72 16.24 11.43
N ALA A 40 15.33 15.44 12.29
CA ALA A 40 15.10 14.00 12.36
C ALA A 40 13.63 13.68 12.68
N ALA A 41 13.04 14.36 13.68
CA ALA A 41 11.61 14.28 13.97
C ALA A 41 10.76 14.77 12.78
N GLY A 42 11.19 15.84 12.09
CA GLY A 42 10.54 16.37 10.89
C GLY A 42 10.49 15.37 9.72
N ILE A 43 11.54 14.56 9.53
CA ILE A 43 11.57 13.49 8.52
C ILE A 43 10.48 12.45 8.83
N LEU A 44 10.40 11.98 10.08
CA LEU A 44 9.39 11.00 10.48
C LEU A 44 7.97 11.54 10.32
N ARG A 45 7.74 12.81 10.65
CA ARG A 45 6.44 13.47 10.43
C ARG A 45 6.05 13.53 8.95
N ARG A 46 7.01 13.78 8.04
CA ARG A 46 6.76 13.72 6.59
C ARG A 46 6.43 12.31 6.10
N LEU A 47 6.91 11.27 6.79
CA LEU A 47 6.53 9.87 6.54
C LEU A 47 5.18 9.48 7.15
N GLY A 48 4.48 10.42 7.80
CA GLY A 48 3.18 10.22 8.42
C GLY A 48 3.23 9.87 9.91
N HIS A 49 4.43 9.69 10.48
CA HIS A 49 4.56 9.26 11.87
C HIS A 49 4.15 10.38 12.82
N THR A 50 3.48 10.00 13.90
CA THR A 50 3.29 10.92 15.04
C THR A 50 4.54 10.88 15.90
N VAL A 51 5.13 12.04 16.18
CA VAL A 51 6.38 12.14 16.97
C VAL A 51 6.17 13.03 18.19
N ALA A 52 6.45 12.48 19.38
CA ALA A 52 6.34 13.16 20.67
C ALA A 52 7.60 12.97 21.53
N ALA A 53 7.79 13.85 22.51
CA ALA A 53 8.84 13.76 23.51
C ALA A 53 8.24 13.34 24.86
N HIS A 54 8.93 12.45 25.57
CA HIS A 54 8.69 12.08 26.96
C HIS A 54 9.60 12.95 27.83
N THR A 55 9.02 13.88 28.59
CA THR A 55 9.80 14.93 29.28
C THR A 55 9.80 14.80 30.79
N GLU A 56 9.00 13.90 31.36
CA GLU A 56 8.87 13.75 32.81
C GLU A 56 8.32 12.38 33.19
N GLY A 57 8.70 11.92 34.39
CA GLY A 57 8.20 10.68 34.96
C GLY A 57 8.96 9.43 34.49
N PRO A 58 8.61 8.26 35.05
CA PRO A 58 9.31 7.03 34.76
C PRO A 58 8.83 6.35 33.48
N ILE A 59 9.68 5.51 32.90
CA ILE A 59 9.31 4.65 31.77
C ILE A 59 8.43 3.49 32.26
N THR A 60 7.14 3.55 31.94
CA THR A 60 6.16 2.54 32.38
C THR A 60 5.50 1.81 31.20
N PRO A 61 4.92 0.62 31.41
CA PRO A 61 4.13 -0.05 30.38
C PRO A 61 2.97 0.81 29.85
N ALA A 62 2.36 1.65 30.69
CA ALA A 62 1.29 2.56 30.27
C ALA A 62 1.78 3.69 29.37
N LEU A 63 3.02 4.18 29.58
CA LEU A 63 3.67 5.15 28.70
C LEU A 63 4.01 4.52 27.35
N LEU A 64 4.61 3.32 27.36
CA LEU A 64 5.12 2.66 26.16
C LEU A 64 3.99 2.06 25.29
N GLY A 65 2.94 1.51 25.93
CA GLY A 65 1.87 0.76 25.26
C GLY A 65 1.25 1.45 24.03
N PRO A 66 0.89 2.75 24.10
CA PRO A 66 0.30 3.50 22.98
C PRO A 66 1.28 3.89 21.86
N ASN A 67 2.57 3.59 21.98
CA ASN A 67 3.61 3.99 21.02
C ASN A 67 4.19 2.76 20.31
N ASP A 68 4.53 2.94 19.04
CA ASP A 68 5.06 1.87 18.17
C ASP A 68 6.58 1.80 18.19
N VAL A 69 7.23 2.93 18.49
CA VAL A 69 8.68 3.05 18.69
C VAL A 69 8.99 3.91 19.90
N PHE A 70 9.95 3.47 20.71
CA PHE A 70 10.61 4.27 21.73
C PHE A 70 12.06 4.55 21.31
N VAL A 71 12.51 5.81 21.42
CA VAL A 71 13.84 6.26 21.01
C VAL A 71 14.59 6.77 22.23
N ILE A 72 15.79 6.23 22.48
CA ILE A 72 16.70 6.68 23.55
C ILE A 72 17.92 7.30 22.88
N ALA A 73 18.09 8.62 23.02
CA ALA A 73 19.11 9.39 22.33
C ALA A 73 20.21 9.86 23.28
N HIS A 74 21.16 8.97 23.55
CA HIS A 74 22.36 9.25 24.34
C HIS A 74 22.13 9.97 25.69
N PRO A 75 21.48 9.30 26.68
CA PRO A 75 21.42 9.77 28.07
C PRO A 75 22.83 9.90 28.66
N SER A 76 23.10 11.04 29.30
CA SER A 76 24.43 11.38 29.79
C SER A 76 24.36 12.20 31.08
N ALA A 77 25.40 12.11 31.90
CA ALA A 77 25.58 13.01 33.02
C ALA A 77 26.04 14.39 32.51
N GLY A 78 25.38 15.46 32.95
CA GLY A 78 25.66 16.85 32.51
C GLY A 78 27.08 17.38 32.76
N ARG A 79 27.96 16.60 33.40
CA ARG A 79 29.40 16.92 33.51
C ARG A 79 30.19 16.59 32.23
N TRP A 80 29.64 15.74 31.36
CA TRP A 80 30.30 15.25 30.14
C TRP A 80 29.67 15.80 28.88
N GLU A 81 28.33 15.81 28.84
CA GLU A 81 27.56 16.32 27.70
C GLU A 81 26.63 17.47 28.12
N ARG A 82 26.16 18.22 27.14
CA ARG A 82 25.06 19.17 27.32
C ARG A 82 23.76 18.40 27.18
N THR A 83 22.95 18.38 28.24
CA THR A 83 21.76 17.51 28.29
C THR A 83 20.50 18.32 28.56
N THR A 84 19.33 17.70 28.37
CA THR A 84 18.02 18.29 28.69
C THR A 84 17.91 18.79 30.13
N GLY A 85 18.79 18.30 31.03
CA GLY A 85 18.79 18.63 32.44
C GLY A 85 17.64 18.00 33.23
N LEU A 86 16.92 17.05 32.62
CA LEU A 86 15.78 16.36 33.21
C LEU A 86 16.20 14.97 33.69
N GLY A 87 15.68 14.56 34.86
CA GLY A 87 15.89 13.23 35.45
C GLY A 87 17.35 12.79 35.59
N SER A 88 17.59 11.50 35.37
CA SER A 88 18.86 10.81 35.59
C SER A 88 19.21 9.95 34.37
N PRO A 89 20.48 9.89 33.93
CA PRO A 89 20.90 9.01 32.82
C PRO A 89 20.94 7.53 33.18
N VAL A 90 20.64 7.19 34.44
CA VAL A 90 20.57 5.81 34.94
C VAL A 90 19.11 5.39 35.06
N PHE A 91 18.71 4.41 34.25
CA PHE A 91 17.40 3.77 34.29
C PHE A 91 17.33 2.79 35.46
N PRO A 92 16.33 2.91 36.37
CA PRO A 92 16.04 1.88 37.37
C PRO A 92 15.70 0.53 36.73
N VAL A 93 15.87 -0.56 37.48
CA VAL A 93 15.60 -1.93 36.99
C VAL A 93 14.17 -2.08 36.47
N GLU A 94 13.21 -1.39 37.09
CA GLU A 94 11.80 -1.42 36.70
C GLU A 94 11.57 -0.82 35.30
N GLU A 95 12.34 0.20 34.92
CA GLU A 95 12.27 0.81 33.60
C GLU A 95 12.94 -0.05 32.56
N LEU A 96 14.10 -0.64 32.90
CA LEU A 96 14.76 -1.63 32.05
C LEU A 96 13.84 -2.82 31.75
N ASP A 97 13.15 -3.35 32.78
CA ASP A 97 12.15 -4.42 32.66
C ASP A 97 10.96 -3.98 31.78
N ALA A 98 10.48 -2.75 31.96
CA ALA A 98 9.37 -2.22 31.17
C ALA A 98 9.73 -2.09 29.68
N VAL A 99 10.94 -1.63 29.35
CA VAL A 99 11.42 -1.52 27.96
C VAL A 99 11.60 -2.91 27.34
N GLU A 100 12.22 -3.86 28.05
CA GLU A 100 12.39 -5.24 27.54
C GLU A 100 11.03 -5.90 27.28
N ALA A 101 10.09 -5.82 28.22
CA ALA A 101 8.75 -6.38 28.06
C ALA A 101 7.98 -5.72 26.90
N TYR A 102 8.11 -4.40 26.75
CA TYR A 102 7.52 -3.65 25.64
C TYR A 102 8.03 -4.12 24.27
N VAL A 103 9.35 -4.31 24.13
CA VAL A 103 9.95 -4.84 22.90
C VAL A 103 9.51 -6.28 22.69
N ALA A 104 9.55 -7.13 23.71
CA ALA A 104 9.14 -8.53 23.60
C ALA A 104 7.69 -8.69 23.07
N ASP A 105 6.78 -7.78 23.43
CA ASP A 105 5.40 -7.77 22.94
C ASP A 105 5.18 -7.05 21.60
N GLY A 106 6.25 -6.62 20.93
CA GLY A 106 6.19 -6.08 19.56
C GLY A 106 6.50 -4.60 19.44
N GLY A 107 6.85 -3.92 20.54
CA GLY A 107 7.35 -2.55 20.49
C GLY A 107 8.70 -2.43 19.75
N GLY A 108 8.94 -1.27 19.16
CA GLY A 108 10.23 -0.92 18.55
C GLY A 108 11.11 -0.14 19.52
N LEU A 109 12.41 -0.44 19.54
CA LEU A 109 13.39 0.35 20.29
C LEU A 109 14.50 0.84 19.35
N VAL A 110 14.82 2.13 19.41
CA VAL A 110 15.98 2.72 18.73
C VAL A 110 16.88 3.35 19.77
N VAL A 111 18.14 2.91 19.84
CA VAL A 111 19.13 3.42 20.80
C VAL A 111 20.31 4.04 20.06
N LEU A 112 20.61 5.28 20.42
CA LEU A 112 21.78 6.00 19.94
C LEU A 112 22.81 5.99 21.07
N ALA A 113 23.83 5.14 20.93
CA ALA A 113 24.98 5.07 21.80
C ALA A 113 26.08 6.02 21.30
N GLU A 114 27.22 6.04 21.99
CA GLU A 114 28.30 6.99 21.72
C GLU A 114 29.68 6.34 21.91
N CYS A 115 30.74 6.98 21.39
CA CYS A 115 32.11 6.59 21.73
C CYS A 115 32.37 6.66 23.24
N GLU A 116 33.29 5.83 23.73
CA GLU A 116 33.68 5.87 25.15
C GLU A 116 32.47 5.77 26.12
N GLN A 117 31.47 4.95 25.78
CA GLN A 117 30.14 4.88 26.43
C GLN A 117 30.18 4.86 27.98
N GLU A 118 31.07 4.06 28.59
CA GLU A 118 31.21 3.96 30.06
C GLU A 118 31.42 5.30 30.79
N LYS A 119 31.98 6.34 30.15
CA LYS A 119 32.29 7.59 30.85
C LYS A 119 31.03 8.39 31.20
N TYR A 120 29.96 8.27 30.41
CA TYR A 120 28.81 9.18 30.45
C TYR A 120 27.90 9.01 31.67
N GLY A 121 28.12 7.97 32.48
CA GLY A 121 27.35 7.75 33.70
C GLY A 121 25.91 7.28 33.47
N SER A 122 25.61 6.77 32.27
CA SER A 122 24.38 6.03 31.97
C SER A 122 24.57 4.53 32.18
N ASN A 123 23.48 3.78 32.29
CA ASN A 123 23.48 2.31 32.27
C ASN A 123 22.92 1.75 30.96
N LEU A 124 23.16 2.44 29.82
CA LEU A 124 22.75 1.96 28.50
C LEU A 124 23.28 0.57 28.17
N GLU A 125 24.49 0.22 28.62
CA GLU A 125 25.04 -1.12 28.44
C GLU A 125 24.20 -2.21 29.13
N GLU A 126 23.62 -1.91 30.30
CA GLU A 126 22.73 -2.83 31.02
C GLU A 126 21.42 -3.05 30.26
N LEU A 127 20.86 -1.97 29.69
CA LEU A 127 19.68 -2.08 28.82
C LEU A 127 19.97 -2.91 27.57
N LEU A 128 21.05 -2.57 26.86
CA LEU A 128 21.41 -3.21 25.59
C LEU A 128 21.79 -4.69 25.76
N ALA A 129 22.38 -5.06 26.90
CA ALA A 129 22.69 -6.45 27.23
C ALA A 129 21.45 -7.36 27.25
N ARG A 130 20.26 -6.84 27.57
CA ARG A 130 18.98 -7.59 27.50
C ARG A 130 18.63 -8.03 26.08
N PHE A 131 19.16 -7.33 25.08
CA PHE A 131 19.00 -7.62 23.66
C PHE A 131 20.23 -8.27 23.03
N GLY A 132 21.24 -8.64 23.84
CA GLY A 132 22.49 -9.24 23.39
C GLY A 132 23.43 -8.27 22.67
N VAL A 133 23.18 -6.96 22.74
CA VAL A 133 24.01 -5.92 22.12
C VAL A 133 24.92 -5.30 23.17
N GLY A 134 26.19 -5.11 22.84
CA GLY A 134 27.17 -4.38 23.65
C GLY A 134 27.70 -3.16 22.91
N VAL A 135 28.18 -2.17 23.66
CA VAL A 135 28.89 -0.99 23.13
C VAL A 135 30.30 -1.05 23.68
N GLU A 136 31.32 -1.00 22.82
CA GLU A 136 32.71 -0.96 23.28
C GLU A 136 33.12 0.47 23.62
N HIS A 137 33.79 0.64 24.75
CA HIS A 137 34.40 1.90 25.15
C HIS A 137 35.63 2.24 24.27
N THR A 138 35.37 2.84 23.12
CA THR A 138 36.39 3.24 22.14
C THR A 138 35.90 4.40 21.27
N THR A 139 36.81 4.99 20.51
CA THR A 139 36.51 5.97 19.45
C THR A 139 37.17 5.51 18.17
N VAL A 140 36.38 5.20 17.15
CA VAL A 140 36.90 4.71 15.87
C VAL A 140 37.75 5.79 15.19
N GLN A 141 38.85 5.38 14.57
CA GLN A 141 39.70 6.22 13.74
C GLN A 141 39.88 5.60 12.35
N ASP A 142 39.60 6.33 11.28
CA ASP A 142 39.86 5.91 9.89
C ASP A 142 40.31 7.09 9.00
N PRO A 143 41.59 7.48 9.04
CA PRO A 143 42.07 8.60 8.23
C PRO A 143 42.01 8.37 6.71
N ARG A 144 41.74 7.13 6.25
CA ARG A 144 41.67 6.79 4.82
C ARG A 144 40.24 6.83 4.28
N SER A 145 39.26 6.66 5.16
CA SER A 145 37.83 6.64 4.81
C SER A 145 37.08 7.54 5.78
N ALA A 146 37.38 8.84 5.71
CA ALA A 146 36.84 9.86 6.61
C ALA A 146 36.21 11.03 5.88
N HIS A 147 35.16 11.59 6.46
CA HIS A 147 34.56 12.86 6.04
C HIS A 147 35.46 14.05 6.45
N ASN A 148 35.62 15.00 5.54
CA ASN A 148 36.42 16.22 5.72
C ASN A 148 37.87 16.00 6.23
N GLY A 149 38.42 14.80 6.06
CA GLY A 149 39.76 14.45 6.52
C GLY A 149 39.91 14.33 8.05
N VAL A 150 38.80 14.31 8.79
CA VAL A 150 38.80 14.11 10.25
C VAL A 150 38.76 12.63 10.55
N ALA A 151 39.83 12.06 11.13
CA ALA A 151 39.96 10.61 11.29
C ALA A 151 38.83 9.96 12.11
N ALA A 152 38.20 10.68 13.04
CA ALA A 152 37.06 10.18 13.81
C ALA A 152 35.73 10.17 13.02
N TRP A 153 35.65 10.88 11.89
CA TRP A 153 34.44 11.05 11.09
C TRP A 153 34.37 9.98 10.00
N VAL A 154 34.14 8.74 10.42
CA VAL A 154 34.37 7.54 9.60
C VAL A 154 33.21 7.25 8.65
N LEU A 155 33.53 6.97 7.38
CA LEU A 155 32.54 6.49 6.41
C LEU A 155 32.31 4.99 6.62
N GLY A 156 31.09 4.64 7.02
CA GLY A 156 30.69 3.27 7.24
C GLY A 156 30.64 2.47 5.94
N SER A 157 31.13 1.23 5.99
CA SER A 157 30.95 0.25 4.92
C SER A 157 29.57 -0.42 5.10
N PRO A 158 28.64 -0.31 4.13
CA PRO A 158 27.30 -0.89 4.25
C PRO A 158 27.36 -2.43 4.27
N GLY A 159 26.54 -3.04 5.11
CA GLY A 159 26.36 -4.49 5.22
C GLY A 159 25.31 -5.04 4.26
N ASP A 160 25.14 -6.37 4.30
CA ASP A 160 24.02 -7.05 3.64
C ASP A 160 22.85 -7.14 4.63
N THR A 161 21.70 -6.64 4.20
CA THR A 161 20.47 -6.55 5.01
C THR A 161 19.52 -7.73 4.79
N GLY A 162 19.84 -8.64 3.87
CA GLY A 162 19.06 -9.84 3.61
C GLY A 162 17.70 -9.55 2.96
N GLY A 163 16.62 -10.09 3.53
CA GLY A 163 15.26 -10.04 2.95
C GLY A 163 14.52 -8.71 3.12
N GLN A 164 14.96 -7.84 4.03
CA GLN A 164 14.43 -6.49 4.20
C GLN A 164 15.59 -5.51 3.96
N ASP A 165 15.47 -4.63 2.98
CA ASP A 165 16.52 -3.67 2.64
C ASP A 165 16.46 -2.44 3.54
N LEU A 166 16.94 -2.57 4.79
CA LEU A 166 17.03 -1.44 5.72
C LEU A 166 17.91 -0.30 5.21
N LEU A 167 18.75 -0.57 4.20
CA LEU A 167 19.63 0.41 3.55
C LEU A 167 19.09 0.86 2.18
N ALA A 168 17.80 0.66 1.92
CA ALA A 168 17.16 1.15 0.69
C ALA A 168 17.35 2.66 0.55
N GLY A 169 18.08 3.09 -0.49
CA GLY A 169 18.45 4.49 -0.69
C GLY A 169 19.39 5.08 0.38
N ALA A 170 19.99 4.24 1.22
CA ALA A 170 20.74 4.64 2.41
C ALA A 170 22.08 3.88 2.55
N ARG A 171 22.89 3.86 1.49
CA ARG A 171 24.13 3.05 1.44
C ARG A 171 25.38 3.84 1.83
N ARG A 172 25.26 5.14 2.07
CA ARG A 172 26.36 6.02 2.49
C ARG A 172 26.00 6.70 3.80
N ALA A 173 26.81 6.46 4.83
CA ALA A 173 26.69 7.09 6.13
C ALA A 173 28.06 7.43 6.72
N CYS A 174 28.17 8.58 7.36
CA CYS A 174 29.33 9.06 8.08
C CYS A 174 29.04 9.05 9.58
N PHE A 175 29.89 8.41 10.36
CA PHE A 175 29.78 8.35 11.81
C PHE A 175 30.83 9.28 12.42
N TYR A 176 30.43 10.32 13.15
CA TYR A 176 31.28 11.48 13.49
C TYR A 176 32.14 11.24 14.72
N ARG A 177 31.67 10.46 15.70
CA ARG A 177 32.49 10.03 16.84
C ARG A 177 32.05 8.65 17.30
N ALA A 178 31.97 7.72 16.36
CA ALA A 178 31.44 6.41 16.67
C ALA A 178 32.30 5.62 17.67
N GLY A 179 31.63 4.90 18.58
CA GLY A 179 32.16 3.68 19.19
C GLY A 179 32.07 2.49 18.23
N VAL A 180 32.06 1.27 18.76
CA VAL A 180 31.69 0.07 17.98
C VAL A 180 30.77 -0.83 18.79
N LEU A 181 29.99 -1.65 18.09
CA LEU A 181 29.03 -2.56 18.71
C LEU A 181 29.53 -4.00 18.73
N VAL A 182 29.12 -4.72 19.75
CA VAL A 182 29.07 -6.19 19.78
C VAL A 182 27.63 -6.59 19.55
N ALA A 183 27.39 -7.54 18.66
CA ALA A 183 26.04 -7.94 18.25
C ALA A 183 25.88 -9.46 18.34
N PRO A 184 24.67 -9.98 18.60
CA PRO A 184 24.42 -11.41 18.56
C PRO A 184 24.58 -11.96 17.13
N GLU A 185 24.80 -13.27 17.00
CA GLU A 185 25.10 -13.91 15.70
C GLU A 185 24.00 -13.73 14.65
N ASP A 186 22.74 -13.60 15.08
CA ASP A 186 21.55 -13.42 14.25
C ASP A 186 21.20 -11.95 13.97
N ALA A 187 22.00 -11.00 14.48
CA ALA A 187 21.81 -9.59 14.18
C ALA A 187 22.15 -9.25 12.72
N THR A 188 21.36 -8.33 12.15
CA THR A 188 21.70 -7.71 10.87
C THR A 188 22.66 -6.55 11.14
N VAL A 189 23.92 -6.68 10.72
CA VAL A 189 24.90 -5.59 10.78
C VAL A 189 24.74 -4.68 9.58
N LEU A 190 24.33 -3.44 9.82
CA LEU A 190 23.98 -2.46 8.79
C LEU A 190 25.20 -1.69 8.28
N PHE A 191 26.09 -1.30 9.18
CA PHE A 191 27.35 -0.64 8.81
C PHE A 191 28.50 -1.21 9.62
N ARG A 192 29.68 -1.23 9.00
CA ARG A 192 30.95 -1.61 9.64
C ARG A 192 32.00 -0.54 9.44
N THR A 193 32.96 -0.48 10.35
CA THR A 193 34.21 0.22 10.12
C THR A 193 34.95 -0.43 8.94
N SER A 194 35.71 0.37 8.19
CA SER A 194 36.42 -0.15 7.02
C SER A 194 37.58 -1.09 7.43
N PRO A 195 38.18 -1.82 6.48
CA PRO A 195 39.40 -2.59 6.74
C PRO A 195 40.62 -1.75 7.16
N THR A 196 40.60 -0.43 6.99
CA THR A 196 41.69 0.48 7.37
C THR A 196 41.43 1.28 8.64
N ALA A 197 40.23 1.13 9.22
CA ALA A 197 39.88 1.74 10.49
C ALA A 197 40.58 1.05 11.66
N ASP A 198 40.68 1.76 12.78
CA ASP A 198 41.01 1.21 14.09
C ASP A 198 39.84 1.43 15.04
N PRO A 199 39.15 0.37 15.51
CA PRO A 199 39.29 -1.04 15.10
C PRO A 199 38.65 -1.34 13.73
N ALA A 200 39.25 -2.26 12.96
CA ALA A 200 38.79 -2.63 11.61
C ALA A 200 37.62 -3.63 11.57
N GLY A 201 36.71 -3.48 10.60
CA GLY A 201 35.62 -4.43 10.31
C GLY A 201 34.56 -4.57 11.41
N ARG A 202 34.54 -3.68 12.40
CA ARG A 202 33.65 -3.74 13.56
C ARG A 202 32.28 -3.14 13.25
N PRO A 203 31.18 -3.67 13.81
CA PRO A 203 29.84 -3.10 13.63
C PRO A 203 29.72 -1.66 14.16
N LEU A 204 29.06 -0.80 13.38
CA LEU A 204 28.71 0.59 13.72
C LEU A 204 27.20 0.78 13.96
N ALA A 205 26.38 -0.01 13.27
CA ALA A 205 24.93 0.00 13.42
C ALA A 205 24.39 -1.43 13.22
N VAL A 206 23.46 -1.84 14.08
CA VAL A 206 22.89 -3.19 14.07
C VAL A 206 21.38 -3.18 14.28
N ALA A 207 20.70 -4.14 13.68
CA ALA A 207 19.28 -4.39 13.85
C ALA A 207 19.07 -5.82 14.39
N VAL A 208 18.25 -5.94 15.44
CA VAL A 208 18.01 -7.18 16.17
C VAL A 208 16.50 -7.41 16.30
N ARG A 209 16.06 -8.67 16.22
CA ARG A 209 14.69 -9.06 16.55
C ARG A 209 14.68 -9.64 17.96
N HIS A 210 13.71 -9.23 18.78
CA HIS A 210 13.58 -9.71 20.15
C HIS A 210 12.10 -9.94 20.49
N GLY A 211 11.72 -11.18 20.78
CA GLY A 211 10.31 -11.56 20.88
C GLY A 211 9.57 -11.23 19.59
N LYS A 212 8.49 -10.45 19.69
CA LYS A 212 7.76 -9.91 18.52
C LYS A 212 8.30 -8.56 18.03
N GLY A 213 9.16 -7.91 18.82
CA GLY A 213 9.65 -6.56 18.55
C GLY A 213 11.00 -6.52 17.85
N ARG A 214 11.49 -5.29 17.71
CA ARG A 214 12.62 -4.94 16.86
C ARG A 214 13.47 -3.88 17.56
N VAL A 215 14.78 -4.05 17.57
CA VAL A 215 15.74 -3.14 18.19
C VAL A 215 16.75 -2.67 17.16
N VAL A 216 17.00 -1.38 17.09
CA VAL A 216 18.07 -0.78 16.30
C VAL A 216 19.04 -0.08 17.25
N VAL A 217 20.34 -0.33 17.09
CA VAL A 217 21.39 0.31 17.89
C VAL A 217 22.42 0.90 16.94
N LEU A 218 22.77 2.17 17.16
CA LEU A 218 23.84 2.86 16.46
C LEU A 218 24.91 3.29 17.46
N ALA A 219 26.17 3.17 17.09
CA ALA A 219 27.32 3.54 17.93
C ALA A 219 27.65 5.04 17.88
N ASP A 220 26.78 5.86 17.32
CA ASP A 220 26.97 7.29 17.12
C ASP A 220 25.63 8.02 17.26
N SER A 221 25.61 9.02 18.14
CA SER A 221 24.46 9.87 18.36
C SER A 221 24.51 11.18 17.55
N ASP A 222 25.67 11.58 17.02
CA ASP A 222 25.81 12.76 16.15
C ASP A 222 25.17 12.52 14.76
N LEU A 223 25.14 11.27 14.29
CA LEU A 223 24.71 10.87 12.92
C LEU A 223 23.40 11.51 12.44
N PHE A 224 22.44 11.72 13.35
CA PHE A 224 21.11 12.26 13.04
C PHE A 224 20.87 13.68 13.61
N GLY A 225 21.91 14.32 14.11
CA GLY A 225 21.91 15.72 14.54
C GLY A 225 21.47 16.66 13.43
N ASP A 226 20.91 17.82 13.77
CA ASP A 226 20.43 18.78 12.79
C ASP A 226 21.55 19.33 11.89
N ASP A 227 22.81 19.24 12.33
CA ASP A 227 24.02 19.57 11.58
C ASP A 227 24.44 18.47 10.60
N SER A 228 24.11 17.20 10.89
CA SER A 228 24.64 16.01 10.21
C SER A 228 23.59 15.21 9.42
N ILE A 229 22.30 15.35 9.73
CA ILE A 229 21.20 14.59 9.08
C ILE A 229 21.06 14.88 7.58
N GLY A 230 21.62 16.00 7.12
CA GLY A 230 21.66 16.40 5.71
C GLY A 230 22.82 15.78 4.93
N ASP A 231 23.78 15.16 5.60
CA ASP A 231 24.93 14.54 4.97
C ASP A 231 24.59 13.15 4.42
N TYR A 232 25.21 12.82 3.27
CA TYR A 232 25.05 11.55 2.57
C TYR A 232 23.57 11.10 2.51
N ASP A 233 23.27 9.90 3.01
CA ASP A 233 21.93 9.32 2.99
C ASP A 233 21.31 9.23 4.40
N HIS A 234 21.78 10.03 5.37
CA HIS A 234 21.39 9.90 6.80
C HIS A 234 19.89 10.05 7.02
N ALA A 235 19.24 10.98 6.31
CA ALA A 235 17.80 11.17 6.38
C ALA A 235 17.01 9.93 5.94
N ALA A 236 17.44 9.25 4.88
CA ALA A 236 16.83 8.02 4.41
C ALA A 236 17.08 6.86 5.39
N LEU A 237 18.32 6.75 5.90
CA LEU A 237 18.68 5.77 6.92
C LEU A 237 17.78 5.91 8.16
N TRP A 238 17.64 7.12 8.70
CA TRP A 238 16.80 7.41 9.85
C TRP A 238 15.34 6.97 9.64
N GLY A 239 14.75 7.37 8.50
CA GLY A 239 13.38 6.99 8.14
C GLY A 239 13.20 5.48 8.02
N ASN A 240 14.15 4.79 7.40
CA ASN A 240 14.13 3.33 7.23
C ASN A 240 14.20 2.60 8.58
N LEU A 241 15.13 3.01 9.45
CA LEU A 241 15.37 2.36 10.74
C LEU A 241 14.16 2.48 11.68
N VAL A 242 13.60 3.68 11.79
CA VAL A 242 12.42 3.90 12.66
C VAL A 242 11.19 3.19 12.09
N THR A 243 10.99 3.24 10.77
CA THR A 243 9.86 2.54 10.13
C THR A 243 9.97 1.03 10.26
N TRP A 244 11.18 0.49 10.17
CA TRP A 244 11.45 -0.92 10.41
C TRP A 244 11.20 -1.31 11.86
N ALA A 245 11.68 -0.51 12.83
CA ALA A 245 11.51 -0.78 14.25
C ALA A 245 10.05 -0.73 14.69
N ALA A 246 9.23 0.10 14.04
CA ALA A 246 7.84 0.32 14.42
C ALA A 246 7.02 -0.97 14.49
N ARG A 247 6.26 -1.09 15.59
CA ARG A 247 5.25 -2.12 15.77
C ARG A 247 4.33 -2.22 14.55
N VAL A 248 4.00 -3.44 14.20
CA VAL A 248 3.01 -3.77 13.18
C VAL A 248 1.64 -3.90 13.85
N PRO A 249 0.62 -3.14 13.44
CA PRO A 249 -0.71 -3.26 14.03
C PRO A 249 -1.27 -4.68 13.87
N ALA A 250 -1.73 -5.28 14.96
CA ALA A 250 -2.48 -6.53 14.88
C ALA A 250 -3.88 -6.26 14.31
N PRO A 251 -4.42 -7.15 13.45
CA PRO A 251 -5.78 -7.01 12.96
C PRO A 251 -6.76 -7.06 14.15
N ALA A 252 -7.71 -6.13 14.19
CA ALA A 252 -8.74 -6.13 15.23
C ALA A 252 -9.62 -7.37 15.07
N ALA A 253 -9.88 -8.08 16.18
CA ALA A 253 -10.81 -9.20 16.16
C ALA A 253 -12.23 -8.70 15.86
N ALA A 254 -12.84 -9.22 14.80
CA ALA A 254 -14.26 -9.02 14.53
C ALA A 254 -15.10 -9.63 15.66
N LYS A 255 -15.98 -8.83 16.27
CA LYS A 255 -16.94 -9.31 17.27
C LYS A 255 -18.28 -9.61 16.58
N GLU A 256 -18.86 -10.77 16.87
CA GLU A 256 -20.23 -11.09 16.44
C GLU A 256 -21.21 -10.10 17.09
N SER A 257 -22.09 -9.51 16.30
CA SER A 257 -23.13 -8.58 16.74
C SER A 257 -24.51 -9.09 16.33
N GLU A 258 -25.57 -8.58 16.97
CA GLU A 258 -26.96 -8.90 16.59
C GLU A 258 -27.25 -8.56 15.13
N ALA A 259 -26.68 -7.47 14.62
CA ALA A 259 -26.79 -7.09 13.20
C ALA A 259 -26.11 -8.11 12.27
N ARG A 260 -24.97 -8.70 12.65
CA ARG A 260 -24.31 -9.79 11.89
C ARG A 260 -25.17 -11.06 11.88
N ALA A 261 -25.86 -11.36 12.98
CA ALA A 261 -26.81 -12.48 13.01
C ALA A 261 -28.03 -12.22 12.11
N ALA A 262 -28.58 -11.00 12.10
CA ALA A 262 -29.70 -10.62 11.23
C ALA A 262 -29.32 -10.65 9.74
N PHE A 263 -28.13 -10.13 9.37
CA PHE A 263 -27.62 -10.21 8.00
C PHE A 263 -27.38 -11.67 7.55
N ARG A 264 -26.97 -12.56 8.47
CA ARG A 264 -26.82 -13.98 8.16
C ARG A 264 -28.14 -14.61 7.70
N GLY A 265 -29.26 -14.26 8.32
CA GLY A 265 -30.59 -14.69 7.88
C GLY A 265 -30.93 -14.21 6.46
N LEU A 266 -30.68 -12.93 6.17
CA LEU A 266 -30.83 -12.39 4.81
C LEU A 266 -29.98 -13.15 3.79
N LYS A 267 -28.71 -13.37 4.12
CA LYS A 267 -27.76 -14.10 3.27
C LYS A 267 -28.26 -15.51 3.00
N ASP A 268 -28.68 -16.25 4.02
CA ASP A 268 -29.18 -17.62 3.86
C ASP A 268 -30.42 -17.69 2.95
N ALA A 269 -31.36 -16.73 3.06
CA ALA A 269 -32.53 -16.65 2.19
C ALA A 269 -32.16 -16.33 0.73
N VAL A 270 -31.22 -15.40 0.50
CA VAL A 270 -30.70 -15.07 -0.83
C VAL A 270 -29.98 -16.26 -1.46
N GLU A 271 -29.12 -16.96 -0.72
CA GLU A 271 -28.43 -18.16 -1.22
C GLU A 271 -29.41 -19.29 -1.55
N ALA A 272 -30.50 -19.43 -0.79
CA ALA A 272 -31.53 -20.41 -1.07
C ALA A 272 -32.38 -20.07 -2.31
N LEU A 273 -32.50 -18.78 -2.67
CA LEU A 273 -33.22 -18.33 -3.87
C LEU A 273 -32.39 -18.53 -5.14
N LYS A 274 -31.08 -18.35 -5.07
CA LYS A 274 -30.15 -18.35 -6.21
C LYS A 274 -30.28 -19.58 -7.14
N PRO A 275 -30.43 -20.83 -6.66
CA PRO A 275 -30.62 -22.00 -7.54
C PRO A 275 -31.93 -21.99 -8.35
N LEU A 276 -32.91 -21.17 -7.97
CA LEU A 276 -34.19 -21.04 -8.66
C LEU A 276 -34.15 -19.98 -9.78
N GLN A 277 -33.06 -19.19 -9.85
CA GLN A 277 -32.89 -18.09 -10.80
C GLN A 277 -32.21 -18.53 -12.10
N ALA A 278 -32.73 -18.01 -13.21
CA ALA A 278 -32.11 -18.06 -14.54
C ALA A 278 -31.00 -17.00 -14.68
N LYS A 279 -30.34 -16.98 -15.84
CA LYS A 279 -29.22 -16.07 -16.12
C LYS A 279 -29.59 -14.59 -16.04
N ASP A 280 -30.77 -14.21 -16.50
CA ASP A 280 -31.26 -12.83 -16.46
C ASP A 280 -31.87 -12.43 -15.11
N GLY A 281 -31.89 -13.36 -14.14
CA GLY A 281 -32.41 -13.17 -12.79
C GLY A 281 -33.86 -13.64 -12.60
N SER A 282 -34.58 -13.98 -13.68
CA SER A 282 -35.95 -14.52 -13.61
C SER A 282 -36.02 -15.87 -12.90
N ILE A 283 -37.21 -16.27 -12.43
CA ILE A 283 -37.39 -17.56 -11.74
C ILE A 283 -37.82 -18.65 -12.73
N GLU A 284 -36.99 -19.68 -12.89
CA GLU A 284 -37.28 -20.90 -13.66
C GLU A 284 -37.57 -22.12 -12.75
N GLY A 285 -37.30 -22.00 -11.45
CA GLY A 285 -37.49 -23.07 -10.46
C GLY A 285 -38.89 -23.13 -9.82
N ASP A 286 -38.96 -23.69 -8.61
CA ASP A 286 -40.18 -23.74 -7.81
C ASP A 286 -40.63 -22.32 -7.43
N ARG A 287 -41.70 -21.87 -8.09
CA ARG A 287 -42.23 -20.53 -7.94
C ARG A 287 -42.81 -20.27 -6.54
N ASP A 288 -43.47 -21.25 -5.93
CA ASP A 288 -44.06 -21.07 -4.59
C ASP A 288 -42.95 -20.95 -3.54
N ARG A 289 -41.89 -21.75 -3.69
CA ARG A 289 -40.70 -21.62 -2.84
C ARG A 289 -39.99 -20.28 -3.07
N ALA A 290 -39.87 -19.82 -4.31
CA ALA A 290 -39.26 -18.52 -4.61
C ALA A 290 -40.04 -17.37 -3.96
N VAL A 291 -41.39 -17.39 -4.02
CA VAL A 291 -42.24 -16.40 -3.34
C VAL A 291 -42.03 -16.42 -1.83
N ALA A 292 -41.97 -17.61 -1.22
CA ALA A 292 -41.69 -17.72 0.22
C ALA A 292 -40.31 -17.14 0.60
N LEU A 293 -39.27 -17.48 -0.17
CA LEU A 293 -37.91 -16.96 0.05
C LEU A 293 -37.82 -15.44 -0.16
N ILE A 294 -38.51 -14.89 -1.16
CA ILE A 294 -38.57 -13.44 -1.37
C ILE A 294 -39.29 -12.76 -0.19
N SER A 295 -40.32 -13.38 0.38
CA SER A 295 -40.95 -12.88 1.61
C SER A 295 -39.96 -12.88 2.78
N GLU A 296 -39.18 -13.96 2.96
CA GLU A 296 -38.13 -14.03 3.99
C GLU A 296 -37.06 -12.94 3.77
N ILE A 297 -36.63 -12.70 2.53
CA ILE A 297 -35.70 -11.62 2.16
C ILE A 297 -36.28 -10.24 2.54
N VAL A 298 -37.54 -9.98 2.19
CA VAL A 298 -38.23 -8.72 2.53
C VAL A 298 -38.30 -8.52 4.04
N ASP A 299 -38.68 -9.54 4.82
CA ASP A 299 -38.76 -9.46 6.28
C ASP A 299 -37.38 -9.15 6.90
N HIS A 300 -36.31 -9.74 6.36
CA HIS A 300 -34.95 -9.46 6.80
C HIS A 300 -34.48 -8.04 6.43
N VAL A 301 -34.81 -7.55 5.23
CA VAL A 301 -34.51 -6.17 4.84
C VAL A 301 -35.24 -5.19 5.75
N ASP A 302 -36.55 -5.36 5.97
CA ASP A 302 -37.36 -4.53 6.86
C ASP A 302 -36.80 -4.54 8.31
N GLY A 303 -36.38 -5.70 8.81
CA GLY A 303 -35.76 -5.83 10.13
C GLY A 303 -34.40 -5.14 10.27
N LEU A 304 -33.64 -5.02 9.18
CA LEU A 304 -32.33 -4.35 9.14
C LEU A 304 -32.44 -2.84 8.89
N THR A 305 -33.49 -2.36 8.21
CA THR A 305 -33.71 -0.95 7.86
C THR A 305 -33.49 0.05 9.00
N PRO A 306 -33.90 -0.20 10.27
CA PRO A 306 -33.64 0.73 11.38
C PRO A 306 -32.16 1.02 11.65
N ARG A 307 -31.24 0.17 11.18
CA ARG A 307 -29.78 0.40 11.26
C ARG A 307 -29.29 1.39 10.22
N PHE A 308 -30.01 1.55 9.11
CA PHE A 308 -29.63 2.36 7.95
C PHE A 308 -30.65 3.48 7.71
N PRO A 309 -30.88 4.39 8.69
CA PRO A 309 -31.90 5.43 8.57
C PRO A 309 -31.65 6.38 7.39
N HIS A 310 -30.39 6.52 6.99
CA HIS A 310 -29.97 7.33 5.85
C HIS A 310 -30.35 6.71 4.49
N ASP A 311 -30.58 5.39 4.45
CA ASP A 311 -30.99 4.63 3.27
C ASP A 311 -32.47 4.17 3.32
N GLU A 312 -33.29 4.70 4.24
CA GLU A 312 -34.69 4.28 4.43
C GLU A 312 -35.50 4.29 3.12
N ALA A 313 -35.37 5.36 2.33
CA ALA A 313 -36.07 5.48 1.05
C ALA A 313 -35.62 4.42 0.03
N TYR A 314 -34.32 4.09 0.02
CA TYR A 314 -33.77 3.04 -0.82
C TYR A 314 -34.26 1.65 -0.39
N LEU A 315 -34.17 1.33 0.89
CA LEU A 315 -34.60 0.01 1.40
C LEU A 315 -36.12 -0.19 1.26
N ALA A 316 -36.91 0.87 1.39
CA ALA A 316 -38.34 0.84 1.08
C ALA A 316 -38.60 0.56 -0.42
N ALA A 317 -37.81 1.14 -1.32
CA ALA A 317 -37.88 0.87 -2.75
C ALA A 317 -37.48 -0.58 -3.08
N VAL A 318 -36.47 -1.12 -2.42
CA VAL A 318 -36.07 -2.54 -2.54
C VAL A 318 -37.23 -3.47 -2.20
N VAL A 319 -37.89 -3.23 -1.07
CA VAL A 319 -39.06 -4.02 -0.65
C VAL A 319 -40.22 -3.88 -1.64
N ALA A 320 -40.46 -2.67 -2.17
CA ALA A 320 -41.49 -2.44 -3.18
C ALA A 320 -41.19 -3.17 -4.50
N ASP A 321 -39.94 -3.14 -4.98
CA ASP A 321 -39.52 -3.82 -6.21
C ASP A 321 -39.61 -5.35 -6.07
N PHE A 322 -39.25 -5.92 -4.91
CA PHE A 322 -39.49 -7.35 -4.64
C PHE A 322 -40.97 -7.73 -4.70
N ARG A 323 -41.85 -6.96 -4.05
CA ARG A 323 -43.30 -7.20 -4.05
C ARG A 323 -43.88 -7.12 -5.46
N LYS A 324 -43.49 -6.09 -6.22
CA LYS A 324 -43.87 -5.90 -7.63
C LYS A 324 -43.37 -7.05 -8.50
N TRP A 325 -42.13 -7.53 -8.29
CA TRP A 325 -41.58 -8.67 -9.03
C TRP A 325 -42.38 -9.96 -8.79
N VAL A 326 -42.82 -10.21 -7.55
CA VAL A 326 -43.72 -11.32 -7.20
C VAL A 326 -45.08 -11.16 -7.90
N GLU A 327 -45.70 -9.98 -7.83
CA GLU A 327 -47.00 -9.68 -8.45
C GLU A 327 -46.98 -9.83 -9.98
N GLN A 328 -45.88 -9.42 -10.62
CA GLN A 328 -45.65 -9.56 -12.06
C GLN A 328 -45.24 -10.97 -12.48
N GLY A 329 -45.07 -11.85 -11.50
CA GLY A 329 -44.90 -13.26 -11.70
C GLY A 329 -43.49 -13.72 -12.00
N LEU A 330 -42.50 -13.02 -11.43
CA LEU A 330 -41.12 -13.48 -11.32
C LEU A 330 -40.41 -13.69 -12.68
N GLY A 331 -40.76 -12.84 -13.67
CA GLY A 331 -40.01 -12.70 -14.92
C GLY A 331 -38.66 -12.02 -14.72
N VAL A 332 -38.11 -11.33 -15.73
CA VAL A 332 -36.86 -10.57 -15.55
C VAL A 332 -37.06 -9.49 -14.48
N PRO A 333 -36.24 -9.43 -13.41
CA PRO A 333 -36.42 -8.45 -12.35
C PRO A 333 -36.13 -7.02 -12.84
N ASP A 334 -36.88 -6.07 -12.29
CA ASP A 334 -36.73 -4.62 -12.54
C ASP A 334 -36.57 -3.89 -11.20
N PHE A 335 -35.34 -3.51 -10.87
CA PHE A 335 -34.98 -2.79 -9.65
C PHE A 335 -34.56 -1.34 -9.94
N LEU A 336 -35.09 -0.74 -11.00
CA LEU A 336 -34.73 0.64 -11.38
C LEU A 336 -35.14 1.66 -10.31
N ASP A 337 -36.26 1.43 -9.63
CA ASP A 337 -36.75 2.37 -8.61
C ASP A 337 -35.84 2.31 -7.37
N SER A 338 -35.42 1.10 -6.96
CA SER A 338 -34.36 0.89 -5.97
C SER A 338 -33.02 1.51 -6.39
N LEU A 339 -32.58 1.30 -7.63
CA LEU A 339 -31.30 1.82 -8.13
C LEU A 339 -31.27 3.35 -8.12
N ASN A 340 -32.36 4.00 -8.51
CA ASN A 340 -32.49 5.46 -8.50
C ASN A 340 -32.59 6.04 -7.07
N ALA A 341 -32.93 5.23 -6.07
CA ALA A 341 -33.00 5.68 -4.68
C ALA A 341 -31.67 5.50 -3.93
N PHE A 342 -30.77 4.65 -4.44
CA PHE A 342 -29.47 4.38 -3.80
C PHE A 342 -28.42 5.41 -4.21
N HIS A 343 -28.07 6.30 -3.28
CA HIS A 343 -27.14 7.42 -3.51
C HIS A 343 -25.99 7.44 -2.48
N PRO A 344 -25.07 6.45 -2.51
CA PRO A 344 -23.90 6.47 -1.64
C PRO A 344 -22.94 7.62 -1.96
N ASP A 345 -22.97 8.15 -3.20
CA ASP A 345 -22.16 9.30 -3.65
C ASP A 345 -22.43 10.58 -2.84
N THR A 346 -23.68 10.76 -2.40
CA THR A 346 -24.09 11.92 -1.58
C THR A 346 -23.84 11.72 -0.09
N GLN A 347 -23.39 10.53 0.31
CA GLN A 347 -23.30 10.07 1.70
C GLN A 347 -21.91 9.55 2.04
N ARG A 348 -20.87 10.14 1.44
CA ARG A 348 -19.45 9.82 1.69
C ARG A 348 -19.02 10.26 3.09
N VAL A 349 -19.43 9.48 4.09
CA VAL A 349 -19.09 9.65 5.51
C VAL A 349 -18.25 8.45 5.93
N ASP A 350 -17.07 8.69 6.49
CA ASP A 350 -16.18 7.62 6.90
C ASP A 350 -16.84 6.69 7.90
N GLY A 351 -16.80 5.38 7.62
CA GLY A 351 -17.40 4.37 8.47
C GLY A 351 -18.91 4.23 8.36
N LEU A 352 -19.60 5.00 7.50
CA LEU A 352 -21.03 4.84 7.27
C LEU A 352 -21.30 3.50 6.58
N GLU A 353 -22.17 2.70 7.16
CA GLU A 353 -22.53 1.38 6.64
C GLU A 353 -23.76 1.46 5.73
N HIS A 354 -23.84 0.59 4.73
CA HIS A 354 -24.98 0.43 3.83
C HIS A 354 -25.34 -1.04 3.64
N LEU A 355 -26.63 -1.33 3.46
CA LEU A 355 -27.12 -2.65 3.06
C LEU A 355 -27.52 -2.60 1.59
N VAL A 356 -26.74 -3.23 0.72
CA VAL A 356 -26.99 -3.26 -0.73
C VAL A 356 -27.68 -4.57 -1.10
N VAL A 357 -28.87 -4.49 -1.69
CA VAL A 357 -29.62 -5.65 -2.19
C VAL A 357 -30.12 -5.39 -3.61
N PHE A 358 -29.60 -6.15 -4.58
CA PHE A 358 -29.99 -6.01 -5.99
C PHE A 358 -29.92 -7.36 -6.74
N PRO A 359 -30.74 -7.56 -7.78
CA PRO A 359 -30.45 -8.50 -8.86
C PRO A 359 -29.31 -7.94 -9.72
N MET A 360 -28.12 -8.52 -9.64
CA MET A 360 -26.94 -8.00 -10.34
C MET A 360 -25.99 -9.10 -10.77
N TYR A 361 -25.20 -8.83 -11.81
CA TYR A 361 -24.02 -9.64 -12.11
C TYR A 361 -22.79 -9.04 -11.42
N THR A 362 -21.75 -9.83 -11.16
CA THR A 362 -20.52 -9.34 -10.53
C THR A 362 -19.37 -9.33 -11.53
N GLN A 363 -18.70 -8.18 -11.69
CA GLN A 363 -17.54 -8.07 -12.57
C GLN A 363 -16.41 -8.99 -12.08
N ASN A 364 -15.73 -9.70 -12.97
CA ASN A 364 -14.74 -10.74 -12.59
C ASN A 364 -15.31 -11.84 -11.65
N GLY A 365 -16.63 -11.98 -11.60
CA GLY A 365 -17.37 -13.00 -10.85
C GLY A 365 -18.37 -13.74 -11.74
N THR A 366 -19.66 -13.63 -11.43
CA THR A 366 -20.73 -14.28 -12.20
C THR A 366 -21.35 -13.32 -13.21
N THR A 367 -21.68 -13.82 -14.42
CA THR A 367 -22.46 -13.06 -15.42
C THR A 367 -23.98 -13.19 -15.23
N PHE A 368 -24.42 -13.94 -14.21
CA PHE A 368 -25.84 -14.17 -13.91
C PHE A 368 -26.33 -13.04 -13.01
N ARG A 369 -27.54 -12.53 -13.25
CA ARG A 369 -28.16 -11.45 -12.46
C ARG A 369 -28.89 -12.01 -11.24
N TYR A 370 -28.15 -12.71 -10.39
CA TYR A 370 -28.69 -13.24 -9.15
C TYR A 370 -29.01 -12.10 -8.17
N ILE A 371 -29.95 -12.36 -7.26
CA ILE A 371 -30.09 -11.48 -6.10
C ILE A 371 -28.81 -11.64 -5.27
N GLU A 372 -28.18 -10.52 -4.96
CA GLU A 372 -27.02 -10.47 -4.07
C GLU A 372 -27.31 -9.48 -2.95
N ALA A 373 -26.86 -9.81 -1.74
CA ALA A 373 -26.91 -8.95 -0.57
C ALA A 373 -25.48 -8.69 -0.08
N VAL A 374 -25.12 -7.42 0.05
CA VAL A 374 -23.79 -6.97 0.44
C VAL A 374 -23.94 -5.93 1.53
N TRP A 375 -23.35 -6.18 2.68
CA TRP A 375 -23.20 -5.18 3.73
C TRP A 375 -21.83 -4.54 3.55
N ILE A 376 -21.83 -3.25 3.27
CA ILE A 376 -20.63 -2.47 2.98
C ILE A 376 -20.47 -1.35 3.99
N ARG A 377 -19.25 -0.83 4.09
CA ARG A 377 -18.92 0.37 4.83
C ARG A 377 -18.10 1.32 3.96
N THR A 378 -18.46 2.58 3.95
CA THR A 378 -17.74 3.64 3.23
C THR A 378 -16.42 3.96 3.93
N VAL A 379 -15.35 4.15 3.14
CA VAL A 379 -14.00 4.50 3.63
C VAL A 379 -13.64 5.89 3.11
N TRP A 380 -13.96 6.93 3.88
CA TRP A 380 -13.88 8.33 3.42
C TRP A 380 -13.19 9.24 4.45
N PRO A 381 -11.93 8.95 4.81
CA PRO A 381 -11.23 9.73 5.83
C PRO A 381 -11.08 11.20 5.41
N GLU A 382 -11.00 12.09 6.40
CA GLU A 382 -10.99 13.56 6.18
C GLU A 382 -9.89 14.01 5.21
N TRP A 383 -8.69 13.42 5.29
CA TRP A 383 -7.58 13.75 4.39
C TRP A 383 -7.88 13.39 2.91
N LEU A 384 -8.65 12.32 2.66
CA LEU A 384 -9.03 11.91 1.31
C LEU A 384 -10.11 12.87 0.77
N ALA A 385 -11.08 13.22 1.63
CA ALA A 385 -12.10 14.20 1.30
C ALA A 385 -11.49 15.57 0.97
N GLU A 386 -10.46 16.01 1.68
CA GLU A 386 -9.74 17.26 1.37
C GLU A 386 -9.06 17.19 -0.01
N LEU A 387 -8.41 16.07 -0.35
CA LEU A 387 -7.76 15.88 -1.65
C LEU A 387 -8.76 15.86 -2.80
N GLU A 388 -9.90 15.18 -2.65
CA GLU A 388 -10.98 15.17 -3.66
C GLU A 388 -11.53 16.58 -3.89
N ASN A 389 -11.84 17.31 -2.82
CA ASN A 389 -12.40 18.65 -2.90
C ASN A 389 -11.46 19.69 -3.52
N THR A 390 -10.14 19.51 -3.36
CA THR A 390 -9.16 20.55 -3.72
C THR A 390 -8.35 20.25 -4.98
N ARG A 391 -8.18 18.98 -5.36
CA ARG A 391 -7.23 18.57 -6.42
C ARG A 391 -7.73 17.48 -7.34
N TYR A 392 -8.38 16.47 -6.79
CA TYR A 392 -8.75 15.26 -7.51
C TYR A 392 -10.27 15.06 -7.50
N ASP A 393 -11.02 16.01 -8.06
CA ASP A 393 -12.47 15.95 -8.13
C ASP A 393 -12.94 14.65 -8.78
N ASN A 394 -13.76 13.90 -8.04
CA ASN A 394 -14.39 12.68 -8.52
C ASN A 394 -15.67 12.41 -7.71
N PRO A 395 -16.79 13.09 -8.04
CA PRO A 395 -18.02 13.01 -7.25
C PRO A 395 -18.70 11.64 -7.31
N MET A 396 -18.38 10.80 -8.30
CA MET A 396 -18.97 9.46 -8.44
C MET A 396 -18.19 8.39 -7.67
N PHE A 397 -16.94 8.64 -7.30
CA PHE A 397 -16.11 7.66 -6.63
C PHE A 397 -16.56 7.43 -5.18
N VAL A 398 -16.86 6.17 -4.86
CA VAL A 398 -17.22 5.71 -3.52
C VAL A 398 -16.31 4.54 -3.11
N PRO A 399 -15.25 4.78 -2.33
CA PRO A 399 -14.44 3.73 -1.75
C PRO A 399 -15.20 3.01 -0.63
N ILE A 400 -15.27 1.69 -0.71
CA ILE A 400 -16.07 0.84 0.17
C ILE A 400 -15.26 -0.35 0.67
N ALA A 401 -15.69 -0.92 1.78
CA ALA A 401 -15.14 -2.13 2.38
C ALA A 401 -16.27 -3.14 2.67
N PHE A 402 -15.96 -4.44 2.62
CA PHE A 402 -16.93 -5.47 2.99
C PHE A 402 -17.10 -5.59 4.51
N GLU A 403 -18.33 -5.52 4.98
CA GLU A 403 -18.70 -6.00 6.32
C GLU A 403 -19.16 -7.46 6.25
N ASP A 404 -20.01 -7.80 5.27
CA ASP A 404 -20.35 -9.17 4.87
C ASP A 404 -21.00 -9.23 3.47
N PHE A 405 -21.08 -10.42 2.85
CA PHE A 405 -21.60 -10.56 1.47
C PHE A 405 -22.13 -11.96 1.14
N THR A 406 -23.01 -12.04 0.15
CA THR A 406 -23.44 -13.29 -0.53
C THR A 406 -22.41 -13.80 -1.54
N SER A 407 -22.52 -15.06 -1.95
CA SER A 407 -21.56 -15.81 -2.75
C SER A 407 -21.23 -15.21 -4.12
N GLY A 408 -22.03 -14.27 -4.64
CA GLY A 408 -21.67 -13.52 -5.86
C GLY A 408 -20.41 -12.66 -5.70
N TYR A 409 -20.08 -12.27 -4.47
CA TYR A 409 -18.85 -11.58 -4.10
C TYR A 409 -17.79 -12.50 -3.46
N ASP A 410 -18.06 -13.81 -3.33
CA ASP A 410 -17.00 -14.81 -3.09
C ASP A 410 -16.28 -15.09 -4.43
N THR A 411 -15.67 -14.05 -4.99
CA THR A 411 -15.08 -14.00 -6.35
C THR A 411 -13.89 -13.04 -6.36
N ASN A 412 -13.37 -12.72 -7.57
CA ASN A 412 -12.37 -11.67 -7.76
C ASN A 412 -13.00 -10.29 -8.00
N SER A 413 -14.33 -10.16 -7.91
CA SER A 413 -15.01 -8.86 -8.05
C SER A 413 -14.52 -7.89 -6.98
N ALA A 414 -14.04 -6.73 -7.38
CA ALA A 414 -13.57 -5.69 -6.47
C ALA A 414 -14.33 -4.37 -6.67
N VAL A 415 -15.49 -4.44 -7.33
CA VAL A 415 -16.31 -3.27 -7.63
C VAL A 415 -17.78 -3.57 -7.42
N LEU A 416 -18.54 -2.53 -7.11
CA LEU A 416 -19.99 -2.49 -7.10
C LEU A 416 -20.39 -1.35 -8.03
N PHE A 417 -20.94 -1.67 -9.20
CA PHE A 417 -21.30 -0.67 -10.20
C PHE A 417 -22.79 -0.72 -10.54
N PRO A 418 -23.45 0.44 -10.67
CA PRO A 418 -24.88 0.52 -10.93
C PRO A 418 -25.29 -0.10 -12.28
N GLU A 419 -24.39 -0.14 -13.27
CA GLU A 419 -24.57 -0.79 -14.57
C GLU A 419 -24.86 -2.30 -14.48
N THR A 420 -24.52 -2.92 -13.34
CA THR A 420 -24.65 -4.35 -13.15
C THR A 420 -26.07 -4.80 -12.80
N VAL A 421 -26.89 -3.86 -12.31
CA VAL A 421 -28.23 -4.11 -11.77
C VAL A 421 -29.24 -4.40 -12.89
N ALA A 422 -30.15 -5.32 -12.64
CA ALA A 422 -31.28 -5.62 -13.53
C ALA A 422 -32.33 -4.51 -13.46
N VAL A 423 -32.51 -3.80 -14.58
CA VAL A 423 -33.42 -2.66 -14.70
C VAL A 423 -34.21 -2.74 -16.00
N ARG A 424 -35.44 -2.22 -16.00
CA ARG A 424 -36.29 -2.13 -17.20
C ARG A 424 -35.68 -1.28 -18.30
N GLU A 425 -34.93 -0.25 -17.92
CA GLU A 425 -34.22 0.67 -18.82
C GLU A 425 -32.95 1.19 -18.13
N THR A 426 -31.89 1.40 -18.91
CA THR A 426 -30.63 1.95 -18.38
C THR A 426 -30.83 3.42 -17.99
N PRO A 427 -30.45 3.84 -16.76
CA PRO A 427 -30.46 5.24 -16.38
C PRO A 427 -29.69 6.12 -17.38
N SER A 428 -30.13 7.36 -17.55
CA SER A 428 -29.46 8.30 -18.47
C SER A 428 -28.05 8.68 -18.00
N ARG A 429 -27.81 8.58 -16.69
CA ARG A 429 -26.52 8.76 -16.02
C ARG A 429 -26.46 7.87 -14.78
N PHE A 430 -25.27 7.42 -14.45
CA PHE A 430 -24.95 6.81 -13.16
C PHE A 430 -24.33 7.87 -12.25
N SER A 431 -24.59 7.79 -10.94
CA SER A 431 -24.11 8.79 -9.97
C SER A 431 -23.00 8.27 -9.06
N TRP A 432 -22.72 6.97 -9.07
CA TRP A 432 -21.77 6.36 -8.15
C TRP A 432 -21.06 5.15 -8.77
N GLY A 433 -19.84 4.90 -8.32
CA GLY A 433 -19.04 3.71 -8.60
C GLY A 433 -18.33 3.27 -7.33
N GLY A 434 -18.70 2.08 -6.84
CA GLY A 434 -18.14 1.50 -5.63
C GLY A 434 -16.88 0.68 -5.91
N ILE A 435 -15.78 0.95 -5.20
CA ILE A 435 -14.53 0.16 -5.30
C ILE A 435 -14.17 -0.41 -3.93
N PHE A 436 -13.97 -1.74 -3.85
CA PHE A 436 -13.69 -2.47 -2.61
C PHE A 436 -12.20 -2.39 -2.23
N CYS A 437 -11.82 -1.29 -1.58
CA CYS A 437 -10.43 -1.01 -1.21
C CYS A 437 -9.87 -2.03 -0.20
N ASP A 438 -10.72 -2.62 0.64
CA ASP A 438 -10.36 -3.66 1.61
C ASP A 438 -9.89 -4.95 0.93
N ARG A 439 -10.61 -5.35 -0.12
CA ARG A 439 -10.30 -6.51 -0.93
C ARG A 439 -9.05 -6.28 -1.75
N GLU A 440 -8.94 -5.17 -2.47
CA GLU A 440 -7.74 -4.88 -3.26
C GLU A 440 -6.49 -4.82 -2.37
N ALA A 441 -6.59 -4.16 -1.21
CA ALA A 441 -5.53 -4.17 -0.20
C ALA A 441 -5.18 -5.59 0.28
N ALA A 442 -6.16 -6.43 0.61
CA ALA A 442 -5.90 -7.78 1.11
C ALA A 442 -5.25 -8.67 0.03
N ARG A 443 -5.70 -8.56 -1.23
CA ARG A 443 -5.13 -9.29 -2.38
C ARG A 443 -3.71 -8.83 -2.67
N PHE A 444 -3.50 -7.52 -2.69
CA PHE A 444 -2.18 -6.90 -2.84
C PHE A 444 -1.19 -7.45 -1.82
N ARG A 445 -1.56 -7.42 -0.54
CA ARG A 445 -0.70 -7.88 0.56
C ARG A 445 -0.30 -9.34 0.39
N ALA A 446 -1.29 -10.22 0.20
CA ALA A 446 -1.05 -11.67 0.07
C ALA A 446 -0.16 -12.02 -1.14
N VAL A 447 -0.43 -11.43 -2.31
CA VAL A 447 0.34 -11.73 -3.52
C VAL A 447 1.72 -11.09 -3.48
N SER A 448 1.84 -9.86 -2.99
CA SER A 448 3.12 -9.14 -2.91
C SER A 448 4.07 -9.77 -1.90
N GLU A 449 3.56 -10.24 -0.76
CA GLU A 449 4.35 -11.00 0.22
C GLU A 449 4.93 -12.27 -0.40
N ALA A 450 4.08 -13.08 -1.04
CA ALA A 450 4.49 -14.31 -1.69
C ALA A 450 5.45 -14.07 -2.87
N ALA A 451 5.23 -13.00 -3.63
CA ALA A 451 6.10 -12.60 -4.72
C ALA A 451 7.47 -12.16 -4.22
N ALA A 452 7.54 -11.31 -3.20
CA ALA A 452 8.79 -10.85 -2.61
C ALA A 452 9.62 -12.04 -2.08
N ALA A 453 8.98 -12.98 -1.38
CA ALA A 453 9.63 -14.21 -0.92
C ALA A 453 10.12 -15.09 -2.08
N THR A 454 9.28 -15.33 -3.08
CA THR A 454 9.61 -16.16 -4.26
C THR A 454 10.75 -15.58 -5.07
N LEU A 455 10.77 -14.26 -5.22
CA LEU A 455 11.73 -13.51 -6.04
C LEU A 455 12.96 -13.05 -5.24
N LYS A 456 13.01 -13.34 -3.94
CA LYS A 456 14.06 -12.87 -3.02
C LYS A 456 14.27 -11.35 -3.11
N LEU A 457 13.18 -10.62 -3.32
CA LEU A 457 13.19 -9.17 -3.41
C LEU A 457 13.42 -8.60 -2.01
N ALA A 458 14.52 -7.86 -1.84
CA ALA A 458 14.76 -7.16 -0.59
C ALA A 458 13.84 -5.93 -0.53
N LEU A 459 12.92 -5.92 0.43
CA LEU A 459 11.90 -4.88 0.55
C LEU A 459 12.39 -3.70 1.39
N PRO A 460 12.26 -2.45 0.92
CA PRO A 460 12.35 -1.27 1.77
C PRO A 460 11.42 -1.39 2.99
N PRO A 461 11.77 -0.84 4.17
CA PRO A 461 10.98 -1.01 5.39
C PRO A 461 9.51 -0.57 5.29
N ASP A 462 9.25 0.48 4.52
CA ASP A 462 7.93 1.00 4.25
C ASP A 462 7.12 0.12 3.28
N ALA A 463 7.75 -0.44 2.25
CA ALA A 463 7.11 -1.42 1.37
C ALA A 463 6.76 -2.70 2.14
N ALA A 464 7.66 -3.15 3.02
CA ALA A 464 7.38 -4.25 3.93
C ALA A 464 6.21 -3.91 4.88
N ARG A 465 6.18 -2.69 5.44
CA ARG A 465 5.07 -2.23 6.30
C ARG A 465 3.74 -2.17 5.56
N LEU A 466 3.74 -1.73 4.30
CA LEU A 466 2.55 -1.70 3.44
C LEU A 466 1.97 -3.11 3.24
N ILE A 467 2.84 -4.09 3.00
CA ILE A 467 2.44 -5.50 2.88
C ILE A 467 1.93 -6.03 4.23
N GLU A 468 2.56 -5.66 5.34
CA GLU A 468 2.20 -6.15 6.67
C GLU A 468 0.89 -5.54 7.21
N SER A 469 0.53 -4.30 6.84
CA SER A 469 -0.60 -3.54 7.42
C SER A 469 -1.82 -3.44 6.50
N GLN A 470 -2.95 -4.06 6.90
CA GLN A 470 -4.23 -3.98 6.16
C GLN A 470 -4.75 -2.54 6.04
N GLU A 471 -4.72 -1.79 7.13
CA GLU A 471 -5.26 -0.43 7.18
C GLU A 471 -4.45 0.53 6.30
N LEU A 472 -3.12 0.45 6.38
CA LEU A 472 -2.25 1.28 5.53
C LEU A 472 -2.42 0.94 4.05
N ALA A 473 -2.57 -0.35 3.72
CA ALA A 473 -2.86 -0.77 2.36
C ALA A 473 -4.23 -0.23 1.90
N GLN A 474 -5.28 -0.30 2.72
CA GLN A 474 -6.58 0.29 2.38
C GLN A 474 -6.50 1.79 2.11
N ASP A 475 -5.86 2.55 3.00
CA ASP A 475 -5.66 3.99 2.83
C ASP A 475 -4.86 4.31 1.55
N THR A 476 -3.93 3.42 1.19
CA THR A 476 -3.17 3.52 -0.06
C THR A 476 -4.05 3.29 -1.28
N PHE A 477 -4.89 2.25 -1.28
CA PHE A 477 -5.78 1.95 -2.40
C PHE A 477 -6.84 3.02 -2.60
N VAL A 478 -7.44 3.60 -1.55
CA VAL A 478 -8.42 4.68 -1.74
C VAL A 478 -7.82 5.94 -2.37
N LEU A 479 -6.55 6.26 -2.08
CA LEU A 479 -5.85 7.36 -2.74
C LEU A 479 -5.50 7.02 -4.19
N TRP A 480 -5.02 5.80 -4.44
CA TRP A 480 -4.73 5.33 -5.79
C TRP A 480 -6.00 5.39 -6.65
N ASP A 481 -7.09 4.77 -6.21
CA ASP A 481 -8.35 4.69 -6.94
C ASP A 481 -8.95 6.07 -7.22
N LEU A 482 -8.90 7.01 -6.25
CA LEU A 482 -9.36 8.39 -6.44
C LEU A 482 -8.66 9.04 -7.64
N ILE A 483 -7.34 8.94 -7.71
CA ILE A 483 -6.55 9.58 -8.77
C ILE A 483 -6.67 8.80 -10.09
N HIS A 484 -6.63 7.48 -10.04
CA HIS A 484 -6.76 6.60 -11.20
C HIS A 484 -8.09 6.82 -11.91
N ASP A 485 -9.21 6.67 -11.20
CA ASP A 485 -10.55 6.71 -11.79
C ASP A 485 -10.85 8.10 -12.37
N ARG A 486 -10.42 9.16 -11.67
CA ARG A 486 -10.47 10.53 -12.20
C ARG A 486 -9.72 10.66 -13.53
N THR A 487 -8.59 9.97 -13.69
CA THR A 487 -7.71 10.09 -14.86
C THR A 487 -8.38 9.56 -16.15
N HIS A 488 -9.33 8.64 -16.06
CA HIS A 488 -10.09 8.19 -17.23
C HIS A 488 -10.84 9.33 -17.94
N SER A 489 -11.22 10.38 -17.21
CA SER A 489 -11.96 11.52 -17.75
C SER A 489 -11.09 12.77 -17.99
N HIS A 490 -9.76 12.68 -17.85
CA HIS A 490 -8.85 13.82 -17.90
C HIS A 490 -7.58 13.58 -18.76
N GLY A 491 -7.03 14.67 -19.32
CA GLY A 491 -5.77 14.68 -20.09
C GLY A 491 -5.95 14.81 -21.61
N ASP A 492 -4.87 14.57 -22.36
CA ASP A 492 -4.94 14.45 -23.83
C ASP A 492 -5.72 13.16 -24.16
N LEU A 493 -6.96 13.31 -24.63
CA LEU A 493 -7.90 12.22 -24.90
C LEU A 493 -8.05 11.99 -26.42
N PRO A 494 -7.16 11.24 -27.10
CA PRO A 494 -7.55 10.58 -28.35
C PRO A 494 -8.51 9.40 -28.07
N PHE A 495 -8.60 8.97 -26.80
CA PHE A 495 -9.51 7.95 -26.31
C PHE A 495 -10.88 8.60 -26.10
N ASP A 496 -11.84 8.13 -26.87
CA ASP A 496 -13.21 8.63 -26.88
C ASP A 496 -13.84 8.47 -25.46
N PRO A 497 -14.28 9.56 -24.80
CA PRO A 497 -14.87 9.50 -23.45
C PRO A 497 -16.17 8.67 -23.38
N PHE A 498 -16.67 8.14 -24.50
CA PHE A 498 -17.82 7.23 -24.59
C PHE A 498 -17.43 5.74 -24.82
N MET A 499 -16.16 5.36 -24.61
CA MET A 499 -15.56 4.07 -25.02
C MET A 499 -15.96 2.80 -24.24
N ILE A 500 -16.68 2.88 -23.12
CA ILE A 500 -17.03 1.72 -22.27
C ILE A 500 -17.82 0.62 -23.05
N LYS A 501 -18.26 0.89 -24.29
CA LYS A 501 -18.96 -0.08 -25.16
C LYS A 501 -18.38 -0.26 -26.58
N GLN A 502 -17.19 0.28 -26.88
CA GLN A 502 -16.62 0.17 -28.23
C GLN A 502 -15.80 -1.11 -28.42
N ARG A 503 -16.06 -1.85 -29.49
CA ARG A 503 -15.27 -3.03 -29.89
C ARG A 503 -13.90 -2.58 -30.41
N MET A 504 -12.84 -2.84 -29.65
CA MET A 504 -11.46 -2.51 -30.02
C MET A 504 -10.47 -3.62 -29.59
N PRO A 505 -9.24 -3.62 -30.10
CA PRO A 505 -8.21 -4.56 -29.64
C PRO A 505 -7.80 -4.32 -28.18
N TYR A 506 -7.50 -5.39 -27.44
CA TYR A 506 -7.39 -5.30 -25.98
C TYR A 506 -6.16 -4.56 -25.45
N TRP A 507 -5.11 -4.39 -26.26
CA TRP A 507 -3.95 -3.57 -25.88
C TRP A 507 -4.29 -2.08 -25.77
N LEU A 508 -5.39 -1.61 -26.38
CA LEU A 508 -5.86 -0.25 -26.19
C LEU A 508 -6.43 -0.05 -24.78
N TYR A 509 -7.24 -0.99 -24.28
CA TYR A 509 -7.65 -0.97 -22.87
C TYR A 509 -6.42 -1.08 -21.97
N SER A 510 -5.47 -1.94 -22.32
CA SER A 510 -4.22 -2.11 -21.56
C SER A 510 -3.43 -0.81 -21.42
N LEU A 511 -3.28 -0.06 -22.52
CA LEU A 511 -2.60 1.23 -22.51
C LEU A 511 -3.39 2.30 -21.77
N GLU A 512 -4.72 2.26 -21.79
CA GLU A 512 -5.56 3.20 -21.05
C GLU A 512 -5.48 2.99 -19.54
N GLU A 513 -5.63 1.74 -19.08
CA GLU A 513 -5.46 1.39 -17.67
C GLU A 513 -4.04 1.71 -17.19
N LEU A 514 -3.02 1.38 -18.01
CA LEU A 514 -1.64 1.70 -17.69
C LEU A 514 -1.40 3.21 -17.67
N ARG A 515 -1.98 4.00 -18.60
CA ARG A 515 -1.88 5.47 -18.59
C ARG A 515 -2.42 6.05 -17.28
N CYS A 516 -3.56 5.56 -16.82
CA CYS A 516 -4.17 6.01 -15.57
C CYS A 516 -3.27 5.71 -14.38
N ASP A 517 -2.69 4.50 -14.29
CA ASP A 517 -1.74 4.14 -13.24
C ASP A 517 -0.43 4.90 -13.30
N LEU A 518 0.16 5.08 -14.48
CA LEU A 518 1.38 5.86 -14.64
C LEU A 518 1.14 7.33 -14.25
N THR A 519 -0.07 7.84 -14.51
CA THR A 519 -0.48 9.17 -14.07
C THR A 519 -0.64 9.23 -12.57
N ALA A 520 -1.36 8.28 -11.97
CA ALA A 520 -1.53 8.17 -10.52
C ALA A 520 -0.18 8.04 -9.79
N PHE A 521 0.75 7.25 -10.33
CA PHE A 521 2.13 7.17 -9.82
C PHE A 521 2.82 8.54 -9.85
N GLY A 522 2.76 9.24 -10.98
CA GLY A 522 3.37 10.56 -11.12
C GLY A 522 2.76 11.62 -10.19
N GLU A 523 1.45 11.56 -9.96
CA GLU A 523 0.76 12.40 -8.97
C GLU A 523 1.18 12.04 -7.54
N ALA A 524 1.31 10.75 -7.24
CA ALA A 524 1.80 10.27 -5.94
C ALA A 524 3.23 10.76 -5.64
N VAL A 525 4.12 10.80 -6.62
CA VAL A 525 5.46 11.40 -6.48
C VAL A 525 5.39 12.90 -6.11
N LYS A 526 4.44 13.65 -6.69
CA LYS A 526 4.25 15.07 -6.35
C LYS A 526 3.71 15.23 -4.94
N LEU A 527 2.67 14.48 -4.59
CA LEU A 527 2.04 14.52 -3.27
C LEU A 527 3.02 14.12 -2.16
N GLU A 528 3.91 13.16 -2.40
CA GLU A 528 4.98 12.80 -1.44
C GLU A 528 5.90 13.99 -1.16
N ARG A 529 6.33 14.72 -2.20
CA ARG A 529 7.19 15.92 -2.05
C ARG A 529 6.49 17.04 -1.30
N GLU A 530 5.17 17.11 -1.38
CA GLU A 530 4.33 18.07 -0.66
C GLU A 530 3.99 17.61 0.77
N GLY A 531 4.40 16.40 1.17
CA GLY A 531 4.25 15.88 2.52
C GLY A 531 2.96 15.08 2.76
N VAL A 532 2.28 14.60 1.72
CA VAL A 532 1.16 13.65 1.87
C VAL A 532 1.73 12.25 2.12
N PRO A 533 1.56 11.68 3.32
CA PRO A 533 2.32 10.49 3.73
C PRO A 533 1.89 9.22 2.98
N HIS A 534 0.62 9.10 2.58
CA HIS A 534 0.09 7.94 1.84
C HIS A 534 0.69 7.81 0.43
N ALA A 535 1.15 8.91 -0.16
CA ALA A 535 1.51 8.95 -1.57
C ALA A 535 2.72 8.09 -1.92
N ARG A 536 3.70 7.97 -1.02
CA ARG A 536 4.82 7.04 -1.19
C ARG A 536 4.37 5.58 -1.32
N TYR A 537 3.33 5.20 -0.58
CA TYR A 537 2.79 3.85 -0.60
C TYR A 537 2.01 3.55 -1.88
N VAL A 538 1.35 4.55 -2.47
CA VAL A 538 0.68 4.40 -3.78
C VAL A 538 1.68 4.00 -4.87
N GLN A 539 2.89 4.57 -4.85
CA GLN A 539 3.96 4.21 -5.77
C GLN A 539 4.32 2.71 -5.67
N PHE A 540 4.46 2.17 -4.44
CA PHE A 540 4.71 0.74 -4.24
C PHE A 540 3.52 -0.12 -4.64
N ALA A 541 2.30 0.31 -4.32
CA ALA A 541 1.07 -0.43 -4.64
C ALA A 541 0.94 -0.65 -6.15
N ILE A 542 1.03 0.44 -6.92
CA ILE A 542 1.01 0.42 -8.39
C ILE A 542 2.11 -0.50 -8.93
N LEU A 543 3.35 -0.33 -8.44
CA LEU A 543 4.48 -1.12 -8.91
C LEU A 543 4.24 -2.61 -8.67
N PHE A 544 3.91 -3.02 -7.45
CA PHE A 544 3.84 -4.43 -7.09
C PHE A 544 2.63 -5.12 -7.72
N ASP A 545 1.48 -4.47 -7.84
CA ASP A 545 0.35 -5.09 -8.52
C ASP A 545 0.59 -5.26 -10.02
N ARG A 546 1.11 -4.22 -10.68
CA ARG A 546 1.46 -4.29 -12.11
C ARG A 546 2.58 -5.30 -12.35
N LEU A 547 3.53 -5.47 -11.43
CA LEU A 547 4.62 -6.42 -11.61
C LEU A 547 4.27 -7.85 -11.18
N PHE A 548 3.48 -8.06 -10.13
CA PHE A 548 3.36 -9.37 -9.49
C PHE A 548 1.96 -9.97 -9.53
N ARG A 549 0.89 -9.17 -9.48
CA ARG A 549 -0.49 -9.68 -9.40
C ARG A 549 -1.19 -9.68 -10.74
N PHE A 550 -1.27 -8.54 -11.41
CA PHE A 550 -2.05 -8.40 -12.65
C PHE A 550 -1.57 -9.32 -13.79
N PRO A 551 -0.25 -9.49 -14.06
CA PRO A 551 0.21 -10.36 -15.15
C PRO A 551 -0.19 -11.82 -15.02
N ILE A 552 -0.41 -12.29 -13.78
CA ILE A 552 -0.62 -13.72 -13.47
C ILE A 552 -2.04 -14.03 -12.98
N THR A 553 -2.92 -13.03 -12.89
CA THR A 553 -4.31 -13.19 -12.44
C THR A 553 -5.23 -13.43 -13.63
N GLY A 554 -6.20 -14.35 -13.47
CA GLY A 554 -7.21 -14.65 -14.48
C GLY A 554 -6.73 -15.57 -15.61
N ASP A 555 -7.55 -15.67 -16.65
CA ASP A 555 -7.17 -16.35 -17.88
C ASP A 555 -6.29 -15.45 -18.78
N ARG A 556 -5.84 -15.99 -19.91
CA ARG A 556 -5.01 -15.28 -20.88
C ARG A 556 -5.81 -14.82 -22.10
N VAL A 557 -7.13 -14.76 -22.01
CA VAL A 557 -8.00 -14.35 -23.11
C VAL A 557 -8.22 -12.84 -23.03
N ARG A 558 -7.45 -12.08 -23.80
CA ARG A 558 -7.54 -10.62 -23.93
C ARG A 558 -7.38 -9.89 -22.59
N ASN A 559 -6.51 -10.44 -21.73
CA ASN A 559 -6.20 -9.90 -20.41
C ASN A 559 -5.40 -8.59 -20.52
N TYR A 560 -6.10 -7.46 -20.48
CA TYR A 560 -5.53 -6.14 -20.70
C TYR A 560 -4.71 -5.65 -19.49
N ASP A 561 -5.14 -5.93 -18.27
CA ASP A 561 -4.39 -5.55 -17.06
C ASP A 561 -3.04 -6.27 -16.99
N GLY A 562 -3.05 -7.57 -17.29
CA GLY A 562 -1.84 -8.37 -17.33
C GLY A 562 -0.86 -7.89 -18.41
N LEU A 563 -1.35 -7.42 -19.56
CA LEU A 563 -0.49 -6.83 -20.59
C LEU A 563 0.16 -5.51 -20.13
N GLY A 564 -0.58 -4.66 -19.42
CA GLY A 564 -0.07 -3.38 -18.92
C GLY A 564 1.07 -3.60 -17.92
N GLY A 565 0.90 -4.59 -17.05
CA GLY A 565 1.95 -5.02 -16.12
C GLY A 565 3.20 -5.57 -16.82
N GLN A 566 3.04 -6.39 -17.87
CA GLN A 566 4.16 -6.89 -18.66
C GLN A 566 4.92 -5.76 -19.35
N LEU A 567 4.20 -4.75 -19.88
CA LEU A 567 4.80 -3.59 -20.51
C LEU A 567 5.64 -2.78 -19.52
N LEU A 568 5.11 -2.47 -18.33
CA LEU A 568 5.84 -1.77 -17.28
C LEU A 568 7.10 -2.55 -16.86
N PHE A 569 6.98 -3.86 -16.58
CA PHE A 569 8.11 -4.69 -16.20
C PHE A 569 9.18 -4.72 -17.30
N ALA A 570 8.79 -4.94 -18.56
CA ALA A 570 9.72 -4.99 -19.69
C ALA A 570 10.45 -3.66 -19.87
N TYR A 571 9.76 -2.53 -19.71
CA TYR A 571 10.35 -1.20 -19.77
C TYR A 571 11.40 -0.99 -18.67
N LEU A 572 11.03 -1.21 -17.41
CA LEU A 572 11.93 -1.05 -16.27
C LEU A 572 13.13 -2.00 -16.36
N HIS A 573 12.91 -3.22 -16.85
CA HIS A 573 13.96 -4.21 -17.04
C HIS A 573 14.98 -3.81 -18.12
N ARG A 574 14.52 -3.32 -19.27
CA ARG A 574 15.40 -2.85 -20.35
C ARG A 574 16.24 -1.63 -19.97
N ASN A 575 15.77 -0.85 -19.00
CA ASN A 575 16.45 0.34 -18.51
C ASN A 575 17.28 0.09 -17.24
N ASP A 576 17.52 -1.18 -16.89
CA ASP A 576 18.33 -1.61 -15.74
C ASP A 576 17.79 -1.16 -14.37
N ILE A 577 16.52 -0.76 -14.29
CA ILE A 577 15.86 -0.36 -13.04
C ILE A 577 15.36 -1.59 -12.28
N VAL A 578 14.81 -2.57 -13.01
CA VAL A 578 14.45 -3.88 -12.48
C VAL A 578 15.41 -4.90 -13.06
N ARG A 579 16.07 -5.69 -12.22
CA ARG A 579 16.98 -6.75 -12.70
C ARG A 579 16.59 -8.09 -12.12
N TRP A 580 16.68 -9.11 -12.96
CA TRP A 580 16.55 -10.51 -12.57
C TRP A 580 17.89 -11.21 -12.79
N THR A 581 18.60 -11.53 -11.71
CA THR A 581 19.95 -12.13 -11.76
C THR A 581 20.10 -13.13 -10.62
N ASP A 582 20.69 -14.30 -10.90
CA ASP A 582 20.91 -15.37 -9.90
C ASP A 582 19.64 -15.78 -9.12
N ASN A 583 18.49 -15.77 -9.81
CA ASN A 583 17.17 -16.00 -9.22
C ASN A 583 16.80 -15.01 -8.10
N ARG A 584 17.25 -13.77 -8.21
CA ARG A 584 16.92 -12.65 -7.35
C ARG A 584 16.43 -11.48 -8.18
N LEU A 585 15.29 -10.91 -7.79
CA LEU A 585 14.80 -9.64 -8.31
C LEU A 585 15.39 -8.49 -7.49
N SER A 586 15.96 -7.50 -8.15
CA SER A 586 16.41 -6.26 -7.52
C SER A 586 15.80 -5.05 -8.22
N VAL A 587 15.47 -4.02 -7.46
CA VAL A 587 14.94 -2.75 -7.95
C VAL A 587 15.89 -1.62 -7.54
N ASP A 588 16.26 -0.77 -8.49
CA ASP A 588 16.91 0.51 -8.19
C ASP A 588 15.84 1.54 -7.82
N TRP A 589 15.50 1.60 -6.54
CA TRP A 589 14.47 2.49 -6.00
C TRP A 589 14.72 3.97 -6.31
N SER A 590 15.98 4.38 -6.45
CA SER A 590 16.34 5.78 -6.71
C SER A 590 16.00 6.23 -8.14
N ARG A 591 15.98 5.28 -9.10
CA ARG A 591 15.68 5.54 -10.51
C ARG A 591 14.25 5.18 -10.91
N LEU A 592 13.48 4.58 -9.99
CA LEU A 592 12.16 4.06 -10.28
C LEU A 592 11.20 5.14 -10.78
N ALA A 593 11.10 6.25 -10.04
CA ALA A 593 10.15 7.31 -10.37
C ALA A 593 10.42 7.95 -11.75
N ASP A 594 11.70 8.17 -12.07
CA ASP A 594 12.10 8.70 -13.37
C ASP A 594 11.79 7.72 -14.50
N GLY A 595 12.08 6.42 -14.31
CA GLY A 595 11.75 5.41 -15.32
C GLY A 595 10.25 5.24 -15.56
N VAL A 596 9.43 5.35 -14.51
CA VAL A 596 7.96 5.34 -14.64
C VAL A 596 7.48 6.59 -15.39
N ALA A 597 8.06 7.76 -15.11
CA ALA A 597 7.75 9.00 -15.81
C ALA A 597 8.15 8.95 -17.30
N ASP A 598 9.27 8.30 -17.64
CA ASP A 598 9.70 8.15 -19.03
C ASP A 598 8.74 7.26 -19.83
N LEU A 599 8.31 6.11 -19.27
CA LEU A 599 7.28 5.28 -19.91
C LEU A 599 5.94 6.02 -20.05
N ARG A 600 5.56 6.78 -19.02
CA ARG A 600 4.36 7.64 -19.07
C ARG A 600 4.43 8.60 -20.26
N ALA A 601 5.58 9.25 -20.47
CA ALA A 601 5.76 10.17 -21.58
C ALA A 601 5.63 9.48 -22.96
N GLU A 602 6.06 8.23 -23.10
CA GLU A 602 5.85 7.45 -24.33
C GLU A 602 4.36 7.18 -24.60
N VAL A 603 3.62 6.79 -23.55
CA VAL A 603 2.16 6.55 -23.65
C VAL A 603 1.41 7.86 -23.92
N GLU A 604 1.72 8.94 -23.21
CA GLU A 604 1.12 10.26 -23.45
C GLU A 604 1.42 10.78 -24.86
N LYS A 605 2.63 10.54 -25.38
CA LYS A 605 2.97 10.89 -26.77
C LYS A 605 2.15 10.08 -27.77
N LEU A 606 2.01 8.76 -27.58
CA LEU A 606 1.13 7.94 -28.42
C LEU A 606 -0.27 8.55 -28.47
N TYR A 607 -0.74 9.03 -27.32
CA TYR A 607 -2.06 9.59 -27.17
C TYR A 607 -2.21 10.96 -27.86
N ARG A 608 -1.30 11.88 -27.58
CA ARG A 608 -1.25 13.20 -28.22
C ARG A 608 -1.21 13.10 -29.74
N ASP A 609 -0.33 12.24 -30.27
CA ASP A 609 -0.23 11.99 -31.71
C ASP A 609 -1.51 11.33 -32.29
N GLY A 610 -2.36 10.74 -31.45
CA GLY A 610 -3.60 10.10 -31.85
C GLY A 610 -4.64 11.06 -32.42
N ILE A 611 -4.59 12.34 -32.05
CA ILE A 611 -5.47 13.40 -32.58
C ILE A 611 -5.31 13.53 -34.10
N ASP A 612 -4.08 13.33 -34.60
CA ASP A 612 -3.75 13.48 -36.02
C ASP A 612 -3.84 12.15 -36.81
N ARG A 613 -4.20 11.03 -36.15
CA ARG A 613 -4.24 9.70 -36.77
C ARG A 613 -5.67 9.27 -37.10
N SER A 614 -5.81 8.54 -38.21
CA SER A 614 -7.02 7.74 -38.42
C SER A 614 -7.11 6.62 -37.36
N LYS A 615 -8.31 6.13 -37.07
CA LYS A 615 -8.53 5.10 -36.03
C LYS A 615 -7.66 3.86 -36.23
N LEU A 616 -7.58 3.32 -37.46
CA LEU A 616 -6.73 2.17 -37.77
C LEU A 616 -5.24 2.49 -37.62
N ALA A 617 -4.79 3.66 -38.08
CA ALA A 617 -3.39 4.08 -37.93
C ALA A 617 -2.98 4.23 -36.45
N HIS A 618 -3.89 4.76 -35.62
CA HIS A 618 -3.67 4.84 -34.18
C HIS A 618 -3.59 3.44 -33.55
N TRP A 619 -4.50 2.52 -33.91
CA TRP A 619 -4.48 1.15 -33.38
C TRP A 619 -3.18 0.39 -33.75
N LEU A 620 -2.67 0.60 -34.96
CA LEU A 620 -1.37 0.06 -35.39
C LEU A 620 -0.21 0.67 -34.61
N ALA A 621 -0.20 1.99 -34.39
CA ALA A 621 0.82 2.66 -33.59
C ALA A 621 0.82 2.19 -32.12
N ALA A 622 -0.37 1.99 -31.54
CA ALA A 622 -0.53 1.44 -30.20
C ALA A 622 0.01 0.00 -30.11
N HIS A 623 -0.30 -0.85 -31.10
CA HIS A 623 0.27 -2.19 -31.18
C HIS A 623 1.80 -2.14 -31.30
N GLN A 624 2.36 -1.26 -32.13
CA GLN A 624 3.80 -1.09 -32.30
C GLN A 624 4.49 -0.66 -31.00
N LEU A 625 3.89 0.25 -30.23
CA LEU A 625 4.42 0.64 -28.92
C LEU A 625 4.51 -0.56 -27.98
N VAL A 626 3.42 -1.33 -27.85
CA VAL A 626 3.42 -2.52 -26.98
C VAL A 626 4.40 -3.57 -27.47
N ALA A 627 4.39 -3.86 -28.78
CA ALA A 627 5.28 -4.83 -29.43
C ALA A 627 6.76 -4.47 -29.32
N ALA A 628 7.07 -3.16 -29.18
CA ALA A 628 8.44 -2.74 -28.94
C ALA A 628 8.98 -3.36 -27.64
N TYR A 629 8.15 -3.57 -26.62
CA TYR A 629 8.56 -4.03 -25.28
C TYR A 629 8.15 -5.48 -24.97
N VAL A 630 6.94 -5.86 -25.34
CA VAL A 630 6.36 -7.19 -25.11
C VAL A 630 6.20 -7.89 -26.45
N GLU A 631 6.89 -9.01 -26.63
CA GLU A 631 6.89 -9.74 -27.89
C GLU A 631 5.47 -10.25 -28.24
N PRO A 632 4.92 -9.91 -29.42
CA PRO A 632 3.65 -10.47 -29.88
C PRO A 632 3.74 -11.98 -30.10
N HIS A 633 2.60 -12.67 -30.07
CA HIS A 633 2.52 -14.08 -30.38
C HIS A 633 3.06 -14.36 -31.80
N PRO A 634 3.86 -15.42 -32.03
CA PRO A 634 4.46 -15.68 -33.34
C PRO A 634 3.46 -15.81 -34.50
N ALA A 635 2.22 -16.22 -34.20
CA ALA A 635 1.13 -16.32 -35.16
C ALA A 635 0.34 -15.01 -35.40
N SER A 636 0.67 -13.93 -34.68
CA SER A 636 -0.02 -12.63 -34.76
C SER A 636 -0.16 -12.16 -36.22
N VAL A 637 -1.39 -11.81 -36.61
CA VAL A 637 -1.65 -11.16 -37.90
C VAL A 637 -1.29 -9.69 -37.82
N TRP A 638 -1.54 -9.05 -36.68
CA TRP A 638 -1.23 -7.65 -36.42
C TRP A 638 0.27 -7.34 -36.52
N ASN A 639 1.12 -8.22 -36.00
CA ASN A 639 2.58 -8.08 -36.07
C ASN A 639 3.14 -8.21 -37.50
N ARG A 640 2.39 -8.81 -38.43
CA ARG A 640 2.78 -8.87 -39.85
C ARG A 640 2.51 -7.56 -40.60
N GLY A 641 1.83 -6.61 -39.97
CA GLY A 641 1.53 -5.29 -40.54
C GLY A 641 0.18 -5.21 -41.24
N VAL A 642 -0.12 -3.99 -41.73
CA VAL A 642 -1.45 -3.63 -42.27
C VAL A 642 -1.86 -4.48 -43.48
N ASP A 643 -0.91 -4.92 -44.30
CA ASP A 643 -1.17 -5.73 -45.50
C ASP A 643 -1.71 -7.13 -45.18
N ALA A 644 -1.49 -7.62 -43.95
CA ALA A 644 -2.01 -8.91 -43.49
C ALA A 644 -3.39 -8.79 -42.82
N LEU A 645 -3.84 -7.57 -42.49
CA LEU A 645 -5.10 -7.34 -41.79
C LEU A 645 -6.29 -7.29 -42.75
N PRO A 646 -7.48 -7.78 -42.35
CA PRO A 646 -8.71 -7.69 -43.14
C PRO A 646 -9.31 -6.28 -43.07
N VAL A 647 -8.61 -5.29 -43.63
CA VAL A 647 -8.91 -3.86 -43.49
C VAL A 647 -10.26 -3.47 -44.09
N GLU A 648 -10.77 -4.19 -45.10
CA GLU A 648 -12.08 -3.90 -45.69
C GLU A 648 -13.24 -4.13 -44.71
N GLY A 649 -13.03 -4.95 -43.66
CA GLY A 649 -14.00 -5.25 -42.62
C GLY A 649 -13.82 -4.44 -41.33
N PHE A 650 -13.06 -3.34 -41.37
CA PHE A 650 -12.80 -2.50 -40.20
C PHE A 650 -14.09 -1.86 -39.63
N PRO A 651 -14.29 -1.80 -38.30
CA PRO A 651 -13.37 -2.28 -37.25
C PRO A 651 -13.52 -3.76 -36.90
N LYS A 652 -14.67 -4.39 -37.20
CA LYS A 652 -15.03 -5.72 -36.67
C LYS A 652 -14.03 -6.82 -37.07
N ALA A 653 -13.79 -6.99 -38.37
CA ALA A 653 -12.92 -8.06 -38.87
C ALA A 653 -11.47 -7.89 -38.39
N VAL A 654 -11.02 -6.64 -38.26
CA VAL A 654 -9.69 -6.29 -37.78
C VAL A 654 -9.53 -6.63 -36.28
N VAL A 655 -10.56 -6.37 -35.46
CA VAL A 655 -10.57 -6.81 -34.06
C VAL A 655 -10.68 -8.33 -33.94
N ASP A 656 -11.42 -8.99 -34.83
CA ASP A 656 -11.55 -10.46 -34.85
C ASP A 656 -10.26 -11.18 -35.25
N ALA A 657 -9.33 -10.49 -35.91
CA ALA A 657 -7.99 -10.98 -36.21
C ALA A 657 -7.05 -10.99 -34.98
N VAL A 658 -7.45 -10.37 -33.86
CA VAL A 658 -6.67 -10.40 -32.60
C VAL A 658 -6.79 -11.78 -31.96
N LEU A 659 -5.64 -12.38 -31.65
CA LEU A 659 -5.60 -13.67 -30.96
C LEU A 659 -6.16 -13.56 -29.53
N PRO A 660 -6.66 -14.66 -28.95
CA PRO A 660 -7.01 -14.68 -27.53
C PRO A 660 -5.86 -14.17 -26.65
N ASP A 661 -4.63 -14.62 -26.88
CA ASP A 661 -3.41 -14.14 -26.21
C ASP A 661 -2.45 -13.57 -27.26
N GLU A 662 -2.71 -12.32 -27.69
CA GLU A 662 -1.89 -11.62 -28.70
C GLU A 662 -0.47 -11.33 -28.18
N PHE A 663 -0.33 -11.15 -26.87
CA PHE A 663 0.92 -10.85 -26.16
C PHE A 663 1.12 -11.85 -25.02
N PRO A 664 1.66 -13.05 -25.33
CA PRO A 664 1.80 -14.14 -24.36
C PRO A 664 2.77 -13.78 -23.25
N LEU A 665 2.70 -14.54 -22.15
CA LEU A 665 3.60 -14.35 -21.02
C LEU A 665 5.07 -14.55 -21.40
N SER A 666 5.92 -13.65 -20.92
CA SER A 666 7.37 -13.86 -20.96
C SER A 666 7.77 -15.10 -20.15
N MET A 667 8.97 -15.65 -20.40
CA MET A 667 9.49 -16.79 -19.63
C MET A 667 9.54 -16.52 -18.11
N PHE A 668 9.78 -15.27 -17.70
CA PHE A 668 9.72 -14.86 -16.30
C PHE A 668 8.31 -15.02 -15.73
N TYR A 669 7.30 -14.49 -16.43
CA TYR A 669 5.91 -14.55 -15.96
C TYR A 669 5.29 -15.94 -16.03
N GLU A 670 5.69 -16.75 -17.02
CA GLU A 670 5.34 -18.17 -17.09
C GLU A 670 5.80 -18.92 -15.82
N ALA A 671 7.02 -18.65 -15.35
CA ALA A 671 7.54 -19.23 -14.12
C ALA A 671 6.84 -18.66 -12.88
N LEU A 672 6.65 -17.34 -12.81
CA LEU A 672 6.01 -16.66 -11.68
C LEU A 672 4.56 -17.14 -11.49
N ARG A 673 3.78 -17.22 -12.57
CA ARG A 673 2.40 -17.72 -12.55
C ARG A 673 2.30 -19.14 -11.98
N ARG A 674 3.24 -20.02 -12.33
CA ARG A 674 3.28 -21.39 -11.77
C ARG A 674 3.62 -21.41 -10.29
N LYS A 675 4.42 -20.47 -9.80
CA LYS A 675 4.82 -20.37 -8.39
C LYS A 675 3.74 -19.75 -7.51
N LEU A 676 3.02 -18.76 -8.03
CA LEU A 676 2.06 -17.96 -7.27
C LEU A 676 0.59 -18.26 -7.58
N GLY A 677 0.31 -19.17 -8.53
CA GLY A 677 -1.06 -19.48 -8.95
C GLY A 677 -1.99 -19.87 -7.80
N ASP A 678 -1.51 -20.71 -6.87
CA ASP A 678 -2.28 -21.12 -5.69
C ASP A 678 -2.52 -19.95 -4.73
N VAL A 679 -1.54 -19.04 -4.57
CA VAL A 679 -1.69 -17.82 -3.76
C VAL A 679 -2.77 -16.93 -4.37
N VAL A 680 -2.69 -16.64 -5.67
CA VAL A 680 -3.69 -15.83 -6.38
C VAL A 680 -5.09 -16.45 -6.25
N ALA A 681 -5.21 -17.76 -6.44
CA ALA A 681 -6.47 -18.48 -6.27
C ALA A 681 -7.01 -18.40 -4.84
N SER A 682 -6.14 -18.43 -3.83
CA SER A 682 -6.55 -18.33 -2.41
C SER A 682 -7.12 -16.96 -2.04
N THR A 683 -6.87 -15.93 -2.85
CA THR A 683 -7.38 -14.58 -2.61
C THR A 683 -8.84 -14.36 -3.08
N LYS A 684 -9.46 -15.37 -3.70
CA LYS A 684 -10.87 -15.30 -4.09
C LYS A 684 -11.75 -15.09 -2.85
N GLY A 685 -12.62 -14.08 -2.88
CA GLY A 685 -13.51 -13.76 -1.77
C GLY A 685 -12.82 -13.16 -0.54
N ILE A 686 -11.53 -12.83 -0.61
CA ILE A 686 -10.79 -12.25 0.52
C ILE A 686 -11.40 -10.88 0.91
N ARG A 687 -11.35 -10.58 2.21
CA ARG A 687 -11.68 -9.29 2.83
C ARG A 687 -10.71 -9.00 3.97
N ALA A 688 -10.71 -7.76 4.46
CA ALA A 688 -9.84 -7.28 5.54
C ALA A 688 -9.89 -8.11 6.84
#